data_AF-A0A915L7P5-F1
#
_entry.id   AF-A0A915L7P5-F1
#
_cell.length_a   1.000
_cell.length_b   1.000
_cell.length_c   1.000
_cell.angle_alpha   90.00
_cell.angle_beta   90.00
_cell.angle_gamma   90.00
#
_symmetry.space_group_name_H-M   'P 1'
#
loop_
_entity.id
_entity.type
_entity.pdbx_description
1 polymer ?
#
loop_
_entity_poly.entity_id
_entity_poly.type
_entity_poly.pdbx_seq_one_letter_code
_entity_poly.pdbx_strand_id
1 'polypeptide(L)'
;MMISYMIDGRGFLIVNREIVSQDVEDFEYTPKPEYEGCFTVYNEKNEYELLIRFFEHIQLVKPHIFVTPFVETRAASYNLNMSKEIGFAKDGQGEYKSSQSIHMDAFKWVKRDSYLPMGSQNLKACAKAKLRYDPQELDPELMVQMAKEQPKVLASYSVSDAVATYYLYMKYVHPFIFALCTIIPMEPDEMKKSVEVLRKGSGTLCEALLMVQAYHGNIVFPNKQETDLRKLTDDGRLIDSETYVGGHVEALESGIFRTDLPCRFRLDPDVLKRLVGELPRTLRYSVEMEGISYEAITNFEEKCEEVKQMLQNLIDFPNRLENPIIYHLDVGAMYPNIILTNRLQPQAIIDETVCAACDFNRPKAKCQRKMEWMWRAEVVPANRSEYQRILQQLENETFVFNNFSKPFHQLPKDEQVKIEKKRLQDYCRKAYRRLHETRSELRTVTVCQRENSFYVDTVKAFRDRRYEYKALLKSAKKKLDQATKSGDISEIKSCKSKEVLYDSLQLAHKCILNSFYGYVMRKGSRWHSMEMAGIVCYTGAQIITHAKELVEKVGRPLELDTDGIWCALPAGFPENITFSTSDEKRSRLTVSYPGAALNIMIRDAYTNDQYHNLVDKDRKIYKITAENSIAFEVDGPYKAMVLPASKEEGKRLKKRYAVFNFDGSLAELKGFEVKRRGELQLIKNFQSSVFDAFLKGSTLEEVYQCAASIADYWLDILFSKGSCISDKELFELLSENRSLSRKLEDYGSQKSTSITVARRLAEFLGDEMVKDAGLNCKIVIASKPEGSPVLRFRAIPSVIFQAEPSVMRHYLRKWTKCSNLTSYDIRDILDWPYYIERLGSAIQKIITIPAALQGVSNPVPRVPHPDWLHKRLIEKTDIMKQKRITDLFSKMSKSEREAKNLTEIREAANKNNANEADVMEIPSKEQEIEELISSKKTNPTNPIIKKLSTTKKRRSSPQGRNASTKDNDFSKSWREVLGDPPAYGSTKEQHSKWLIFLKNKWSFQLRQKSELKKLRKRSLREEIESVAKRKLNNTGAPTSGLDSFVQRSVCNLFELTWKIV
;
A
#
# COMPACT_ATOMS: atom_id res chain seq x y z
N MET A 1 24.92 -4.06 22.21
CA MET A 1 24.67 -3.19 23.39
C MET A 1 23.90 -3.97 24.44
N MET A 2 22.71 -4.47 24.09
CA MET A 2 21.91 -5.33 24.96
C MET A 2 21.33 -6.49 24.13
N ILE A 3 21.01 -7.61 24.77
CA ILE A 3 20.22 -8.70 24.19
C ILE A 3 19.06 -8.97 25.16
N SER A 4 17.84 -8.62 24.76
CA SER A 4 16.61 -8.97 25.47
C SER A 4 15.94 -10.18 24.81
N TYR A 5 15.47 -11.12 25.62
CA TYR A 5 14.75 -12.30 25.15
C TYR A 5 13.78 -12.80 26.23
N MET A 6 12.82 -13.62 25.81
CA MET A 6 11.87 -14.26 26.72
C MET A 6 11.83 -15.77 26.46
N ILE A 7 11.71 -16.53 27.53
CA ILE A 7 11.62 -17.99 27.53
C ILE A 7 10.40 -18.35 28.37
N ASP A 8 9.39 -18.96 27.74
CA ASP A 8 8.16 -19.45 28.39
C ASP A 8 7.50 -18.44 29.37
N GLY A 9 7.56 -17.14 29.04
CA GLY A 9 6.97 -16.05 29.82
C GLY A 9 7.92 -15.37 30.82
N ARG A 10 9.13 -15.92 31.04
CA ARG A 10 10.18 -15.27 31.83
C ARG A 10 11.09 -14.45 30.93
N GLY A 11 11.35 -13.21 31.32
CA GLY A 11 12.21 -12.28 30.60
C GLY A 11 13.66 -12.33 31.08
N PHE A 12 14.58 -12.15 30.15
CA PHE A 12 16.01 -12.03 30.41
C PHE A 12 16.58 -10.87 29.60
N LEU A 13 17.52 -10.13 30.21
CA LEU A 13 18.23 -9.04 29.56
C LEU A 13 19.72 -9.19 29.84
N ILE A 14 20.54 -9.31 28.81
CA ILE A 14 22.01 -9.27 28.94
C ILE A 14 22.52 -7.91 28.46
N VAL A 15 23.33 -7.25 29.28
CA VAL A 15 23.82 -5.88 29.08
C VAL A 15 25.34 -5.88 28.93
N ASN A 16 25.88 -5.19 27.90
CA ASN A 16 27.32 -4.95 27.77
C ASN A 16 27.72 -3.64 28.48
N ARG A 17 28.52 -3.76 29.55
CA ARG A 17 28.99 -2.64 30.38
C ARG A 17 30.07 -1.77 29.76
N GLU A 18 30.72 -2.19 28.66
CA GLU A 18 31.61 -1.32 27.88
C GLU A 18 30.89 -0.12 27.27
N ILE A 19 29.61 -0.30 26.93
CA ILE A 19 28.81 0.72 26.23
C ILE A 19 27.79 1.36 27.19
N VAL A 20 27.17 0.54 28.04
CA VAL A 20 26.14 0.98 28.98
C VAL A 20 26.80 1.48 30.26
N SER A 21 26.53 2.72 30.64
CA SER A 21 27.28 3.41 31.70
C SER A 21 26.98 2.94 33.13
N GLN A 22 25.78 2.44 33.40
CA GLN A 22 25.34 1.96 34.72
C GLN A 22 24.83 0.52 34.67
N ASP A 23 24.94 -0.19 35.79
CA ASP A 23 24.31 -1.49 35.96
C ASP A 23 22.79 -1.32 35.98
N VAL A 24 22.10 -2.23 35.30
CA VAL A 24 20.65 -2.28 35.25
C VAL A 24 20.18 -3.36 36.23
N GLU A 25 19.28 -2.98 37.14
CA GLU A 25 18.65 -3.88 38.12
C GLU A 25 17.50 -4.65 37.49
N ASP A 26 17.09 -5.75 38.13
CA ASP A 26 15.90 -6.52 37.74
C ASP A 26 14.65 -5.63 37.81
N PHE A 27 13.81 -5.72 36.77
CA PHE A 27 12.58 -4.93 36.69
C PHE A 27 11.46 -5.66 35.96
N GLU A 28 10.25 -5.19 36.16
CA GLU A 28 9.05 -5.70 35.50
C GLU A 28 8.58 -4.74 34.41
N TYR A 29 8.23 -5.29 33.24
CA TYR A 29 7.57 -4.58 32.16
C TYR A 29 6.29 -5.33 31.75
N THR A 30 5.17 -4.91 32.33
CA THR A 30 3.86 -5.52 32.11
C THR A 30 2.91 -4.50 31.48
N PRO A 31 2.82 -4.42 30.13
CA PRO A 31 1.98 -3.44 29.44
C PRO A 31 0.48 -3.72 29.61
N LYS A 32 0.10 -4.98 29.85
CA LYS A 32 -1.25 -5.40 30.21
C LYS A 32 -1.18 -6.59 31.16
N PRO A 33 -2.21 -6.84 31.99
CA PRO A 33 -2.26 -8.03 32.84
C PRO A 33 -2.12 -9.35 32.09
N GLU A 34 -2.49 -9.40 30.81
CA GLU A 34 -2.31 -10.61 29.97
C GLU A 34 -0.88 -10.81 29.45
N TYR A 35 -0.02 -9.80 29.60
CA TYR A 35 1.32 -9.72 29.02
C TYR A 35 2.35 -9.45 30.11
N GLU A 36 2.49 -10.40 31.02
CA GLU A 36 3.48 -10.32 32.10
C GLU A 36 4.90 -10.41 31.54
N GLY A 37 5.80 -9.59 32.08
CA GLY A 37 7.19 -9.52 31.66
C GLY A 37 8.10 -9.25 32.85
N CYS A 38 8.40 -10.28 33.63
CA CYS A 38 9.40 -10.19 34.70
C CYS A 38 10.80 -10.43 34.11
N PHE A 39 11.71 -9.44 34.20
CA PHE A 39 13.04 -9.53 33.61
C PHE A 39 14.14 -9.67 34.66
N THR A 40 14.95 -10.71 34.47
CA THR A 40 16.23 -10.86 35.19
C THR A 40 17.37 -10.33 34.32
N VAL A 41 18.24 -9.52 34.90
CA VAL A 41 19.25 -8.75 34.19
C VAL A 41 20.65 -9.27 34.51
N TYR A 42 21.40 -9.60 33.46
CA TYR A 42 22.81 -9.98 33.52
C TYR A 42 23.69 -8.84 32.99
N ASN A 43 24.44 -8.19 33.88
CA ASN A 43 25.40 -7.14 33.52
C ASN A 43 26.78 -7.78 33.28
N GLU A 44 27.13 -7.99 32.01
CA GLU A 44 28.41 -8.60 31.60
C GLU A 44 29.45 -7.52 31.28
N LYS A 45 30.74 -7.78 31.55
CA LYS A 45 31.76 -6.72 31.49
C LYS A 45 31.98 -6.25 30.06
N ASN A 46 32.12 -7.21 29.14
CA ASN A 46 32.49 -6.97 27.75
C ASN A 46 31.51 -7.65 26.78
N GLU A 47 31.57 -7.28 25.50
CA GLU A 47 30.75 -7.92 24.46
C GLU A 47 31.01 -9.42 24.34
N TYR A 48 32.26 -9.87 24.52
CA TYR A 48 32.62 -11.29 24.47
C TYR A 48 31.89 -12.13 25.53
N GLU A 49 31.86 -11.66 26.78
CA GLU A 49 31.15 -12.31 27.89
C GLU A 49 29.63 -12.32 27.64
N LEU A 50 29.08 -11.22 27.10
CA LEU A 50 27.67 -11.15 26.70
C LEU A 50 27.31 -12.22 25.66
N LEU A 51 28.17 -12.45 24.66
CA LEU A 51 27.94 -13.46 23.62
C LEU A 51 28.03 -14.88 24.18
N ILE A 52 29.03 -15.16 25.03
CA ILE A 52 29.16 -16.45 25.70
C ILE A 52 27.95 -16.73 26.57
N ARG A 53 27.56 -15.78 27.43
CA ARG A 53 26.39 -15.94 28.30
C ARG A 53 25.13 -16.25 27.51
N PHE A 54 24.94 -15.58 26.37
CA PHE A 54 23.80 -15.83 25.49
C PHE A 54 23.83 -17.26 24.93
N PHE A 55 24.98 -17.74 24.45
CA PHE A 55 25.12 -19.11 23.95
C PHE A 55 25.01 -20.18 25.05
N GLU A 56 25.60 -19.95 26.22
CA GLU A 56 25.48 -20.80 27.40
C GLU A 56 24.02 -20.95 27.81
N HIS A 57 23.28 -19.85 27.90
CA HIS A 57 21.87 -19.90 28.31
C HIS A 57 21.02 -20.66 27.30
N ILE A 58 21.30 -20.52 26.00
CA ILE A 58 20.67 -21.33 24.95
C ILE A 58 20.98 -22.82 25.13
N GLN A 59 22.24 -23.18 25.41
CA GLN A 59 22.66 -24.58 25.61
C GLN A 59 22.05 -25.19 26.87
N LEU A 60 21.82 -24.38 27.91
CA LEU A 60 21.17 -24.80 29.16
C LEU A 60 19.67 -25.07 28.95
N VAL A 61 18.96 -24.15 28.31
CA VAL A 61 17.50 -24.23 28.13
C VAL A 61 17.11 -25.16 26.99
N LYS A 62 17.96 -25.28 25.96
CA LYS A 62 17.71 -26.07 24.74
C LYS A 62 16.35 -25.73 24.08
N PRO A 63 16.13 -24.47 23.67
CA PRO A 63 14.88 -24.07 23.06
C PRO A 63 14.64 -24.73 21.70
N HIS A 64 13.43 -25.24 21.51
CA HIS A 64 12.99 -25.84 20.24
C HIS A 64 12.71 -24.79 19.16
N ILE A 65 12.34 -23.57 19.57
CA ILE A 65 11.90 -22.50 18.68
C ILE A 65 12.63 -21.20 18.99
N PHE A 66 13.18 -20.57 17.96
CA PHE A 66 13.77 -19.24 17.97
C PHE A 66 12.96 -18.30 17.09
N VAL A 67 12.75 -17.07 17.54
CA VAL A 67 12.01 -16.08 16.74
C VAL A 67 12.95 -15.19 15.91
N THR A 68 14.08 -14.74 16.45
CA THR A 68 15.04 -13.87 15.75
C THR A 68 16.51 -14.07 16.21
N PRO A 69 17.46 -14.30 15.28
CA PRO A 69 18.90 -14.21 15.57
C PRO A 69 19.66 -13.21 14.65
N PHE A 70 20.62 -12.45 15.20
CA PHE A 70 21.47 -11.50 14.45
C PHE A 70 22.97 -11.52 14.84
N VAL A 71 23.43 -12.53 15.59
CA VAL A 71 24.67 -12.43 16.36
C VAL A 71 25.94 -12.88 15.59
N GLU A 72 25.79 -13.57 14.45
CA GLU A 72 26.86 -14.26 13.73
C GLU A 72 28.09 -13.37 13.42
N THR A 73 27.89 -12.19 12.83
CA THR A 73 29.01 -11.33 12.40
C THR A 73 29.84 -10.82 13.59
N ARG A 74 29.20 -10.57 14.74
CA ARG A 74 29.89 -10.15 15.96
C ARG A 74 30.59 -11.34 16.62
N ALA A 75 29.95 -12.50 16.68
CA ALA A 75 30.58 -13.74 17.15
C ALA A 75 31.85 -14.07 16.35
N ALA A 76 31.78 -13.96 15.02
CA ALA A 76 32.92 -14.20 14.13
C ALA A 76 34.10 -13.26 14.42
N SER A 77 33.85 -12.01 14.82
CA SER A 77 34.93 -11.07 15.18
C SER A 77 35.71 -11.46 16.43
N TYR A 78 35.13 -12.29 17.30
CA TYR A 78 35.77 -12.86 18.49
C TYR A 78 36.19 -14.32 18.30
N ASN A 79 36.27 -14.81 17.05
CA ASN A 79 36.54 -16.21 16.71
C ASN A 79 35.52 -17.22 17.29
N LEU A 80 34.32 -16.77 17.67
CA LEU A 80 33.22 -17.63 18.08
C LEU A 80 32.42 -18.05 16.84
N ASN A 81 32.24 -19.35 16.65
CA ASN A 81 31.48 -19.88 15.53
C ASN A 81 30.07 -20.27 15.96
N MET A 82 29.09 -19.45 15.59
CA MET A 82 27.67 -19.65 15.93
C MET A 82 27.12 -21.01 15.47
N SER A 83 27.61 -21.55 14.34
CA SER A 83 27.18 -22.86 13.87
C SER A 83 27.66 -24.00 14.76
N LYS A 84 28.80 -23.85 15.45
CA LYS A 84 29.31 -24.85 16.39
C LYS A 84 28.63 -24.73 17.75
N GLU A 85 28.41 -23.51 18.22
CA GLU A 85 27.84 -23.25 19.55
C GLU A 85 26.35 -23.57 19.66
N ILE A 86 25.57 -23.15 18.66
CA ILE A 86 24.09 -23.24 18.71
C ILE A 86 23.48 -23.92 17.48
N GLY A 87 24.29 -24.39 16.53
CA GLY A 87 23.81 -25.11 15.35
C GLY A 87 23.18 -24.24 14.25
N PHE A 88 23.26 -22.91 14.35
CA PHE A 88 22.67 -21.99 13.37
C PHE A 88 23.67 -21.58 12.28
N ALA A 89 23.24 -21.65 11.02
CA ALA A 89 23.99 -21.19 9.85
C ALA A 89 23.08 -20.50 8.83
N LYS A 90 23.67 -19.67 7.95
CA LYS A 90 22.98 -19.08 6.81
C LYS A 90 22.83 -20.08 5.67
N ASP A 91 21.63 -20.16 5.11
CA ASP A 91 21.34 -20.85 3.86
C ASP A 91 21.76 -20.00 2.64
N GLY A 92 21.73 -20.55 1.42
CA GLY A 92 22.06 -19.86 0.17
C GLY A 92 21.18 -18.62 -0.14
N GLN A 93 20.05 -18.47 0.56
CA GLN A 93 19.18 -17.28 0.51
C GLN A 93 19.50 -16.23 1.59
N GLY A 94 20.56 -16.44 2.38
CA GLY A 94 20.96 -15.55 3.48
C GLY A 94 20.09 -15.65 4.73
N GLU A 95 19.27 -16.69 4.86
CA GLU A 95 18.38 -16.90 6.00
C GLU A 95 19.00 -17.86 7.02
N TYR A 96 18.86 -17.56 8.32
CA TYR A 96 19.33 -18.46 9.38
C TYR A 96 18.42 -19.68 9.54
N LYS A 97 19.03 -20.86 9.57
CA LYS A 97 18.40 -22.16 9.83
C LYS A 97 19.30 -22.97 10.76
N SER A 98 18.70 -23.90 11.50
CA SER A 98 19.40 -24.90 12.29
C SER A 98 18.74 -26.27 12.06
N SER A 99 19.44 -27.36 12.39
CA SER A 99 18.92 -28.71 12.32
C SER A 99 18.22 -29.18 13.61
N GLN A 100 18.46 -28.51 14.75
CA GLN A 100 17.92 -28.90 16.06
C GLN A 100 16.78 -28.00 16.55
N SER A 101 16.73 -26.75 16.07
CA SER A 101 15.72 -25.76 16.46
C SER A 101 15.11 -25.03 15.26
N ILE A 102 13.82 -24.72 15.38
CA ILE A 102 13.03 -24.01 14.37
C ILE A 102 13.30 -22.52 14.47
N HIS A 103 13.56 -21.86 13.34
CA HIS A 103 13.60 -20.40 13.27
C HIS A 103 12.31 -19.81 12.68
N MET A 104 11.46 -19.31 13.57
CA MET A 104 10.17 -18.67 13.32
C MET A 104 10.28 -17.14 13.25
N ASP A 105 10.75 -16.61 12.13
CA ASP A 105 10.78 -15.17 11.90
C ASP A 105 9.35 -14.58 11.81
N ALA A 106 8.89 -13.99 12.92
CA ALA A 106 7.56 -13.38 13.02
C ALA A 106 7.33 -12.29 11.96
N PHE A 107 8.39 -11.63 11.46
CA PHE A 107 8.26 -10.60 10.44
C PHE A 107 7.82 -11.16 9.08
N LYS A 108 8.15 -12.41 8.76
CA LYS A 108 7.66 -13.09 7.55
C LYS A 108 6.14 -13.28 7.61
N TRP A 109 5.62 -13.68 8.78
CA TRP A 109 4.19 -13.75 9.03
C TRP A 109 3.54 -12.37 8.93
N VAL A 110 4.16 -11.33 9.53
CA VAL A 110 3.64 -9.96 9.45
C VAL A 110 3.49 -9.49 8.00
N LYS A 111 4.47 -9.78 7.14
CA LYS A 111 4.42 -9.41 5.72
C LYS A 111 3.35 -10.15 4.93
N ARG A 112 3.17 -11.44 5.20
CA ARG A 112 2.33 -12.33 4.37
C ARG A 112 0.89 -12.43 4.86
N ASP A 113 0.70 -12.64 6.16
CA ASP A 113 -0.57 -13.14 6.72
C ASP A 113 -1.25 -12.15 7.69
N SER A 114 -0.59 -11.07 8.11
CA SER A 114 -1.18 -10.15 9.10
C SER A 114 -2.34 -9.29 8.57
N TYR A 115 -2.48 -9.19 7.24
CA TYR A 115 -3.35 -8.24 6.53
C TYR A 115 -3.09 -6.75 6.87
N LEU A 116 -1.95 -6.44 7.50
CA LEU A 116 -1.56 -5.06 7.78
C LEU A 116 -1.00 -4.39 6.51
N PRO A 117 -1.35 -3.11 6.28
CA PRO A 117 -0.75 -2.35 5.20
C PRO A 117 0.76 -2.25 5.43
N MET A 118 1.55 -2.13 4.35
CA MET A 118 3.01 -2.07 4.45
C MET A 118 3.54 -0.98 5.40
N GLY A 119 2.77 0.09 5.66
CA GLY A 119 3.12 1.12 6.63
C GLY A 119 2.96 0.74 8.09
N SER A 120 2.19 -0.31 8.39
CA SER A 120 1.92 -0.78 9.75
C SER A 120 2.60 -2.12 10.05
N GLN A 121 3.57 -2.54 9.23
CA GLN A 121 4.32 -3.79 9.40
C GLN A 121 5.53 -3.67 10.34
N ASN A 122 5.79 -2.49 10.90
CA ASN A 122 6.79 -2.31 11.94
C ASN A 122 6.33 -2.97 13.25
N LEU A 123 7.26 -3.39 14.11
CA LEU A 123 6.92 -4.06 15.38
C LEU A 123 5.95 -3.24 16.22
N LYS A 124 6.21 -1.92 16.38
CA LYS A 124 5.31 -1.00 17.10
C LYS A 124 3.89 -1.00 16.56
N ALA A 125 3.74 -0.71 15.26
CA ALA A 125 2.43 -0.64 14.62
C ALA A 125 1.72 -2.00 14.61
N CYS A 126 2.47 -3.09 14.49
CA CYS A 126 1.95 -4.44 14.57
C CYS A 126 1.46 -4.78 15.98
N ALA A 127 2.23 -4.46 17.02
CA ALA A 127 1.84 -4.61 18.42
C ALA A 127 0.60 -3.76 18.74
N LYS A 128 0.55 -2.51 18.28
CA LYS A 128 -0.62 -1.64 18.43
C LYS A 128 -1.88 -2.23 17.77
N ALA A 129 -1.75 -2.75 16.56
CA ALA A 129 -2.87 -3.31 15.82
C ALA A 129 -3.33 -4.68 16.33
N LYS A 130 -2.38 -5.57 16.71
CA LYS A 130 -2.65 -6.97 17.06
C LYS A 130 -2.70 -7.20 18.57
N LEU A 131 -1.77 -6.65 19.35
CA LEU A 131 -1.73 -6.80 20.81
C LEU A 131 -2.56 -5.72 21.54
N ARG A 132 -2.97 -4.66 20.83
CA ARG A 132 -3.83 -3.57 21.32
C ARG A 132 -3.23 -2.77 22.49
N TYR A 133 -1.92 -2.60 22.52
CA TYR A 133 -1.22 -1.66 23.43
C TYR A 133 -0.15 -0.89 22.66
N ASP A 134 0.26 0.26 23.18
CA ASP A 134 1.32 1.06 22.56
C ASP A 134 2.66 0.70 23.22
N PRO A 135 3.58 0.01 22.51
CA PRO A 135 4.90 -0.30 23.06
C PRO A 135 5.76 0.97 23.13
N GLN A 136 6.81 0.92 23.95
CA GLN A 136 7.73 2.05 24.11
C GLN A 136 8.42 2.37 22.78
N GLU A 137 8.44 3.64 22.37
CA GLU A 137 9.10 4.09 21.15
C GLU A 137 10.33 4.92 21.48
N LEU A 138 11.42 4.66 20.75
CA LEU A 138 12.66 5.38 20.88
C LEU A 138 13.28 5.62 19.50
N ASP A 139 13.80 6.83 19.28
CA ASP A 139 14.52 7.14 18.05
C ASP A 139 15.84 6.36 17.99
N PRO A 140 16.10 5.58 16.92
CA PRO A 140 17.33 4.79 16.78
C PRO A 140 18.63 5.61 16.86
N GLU A 141 18.59 6.88 16.44
CA GLU A 141 19.75 7.77 16.46
C GLU A 141 20.17 8.15 17.89
N LEU A 142 19.24 8.13 18.85
CA LEU A 142 19.50 8.47 20.25
C LEU A 142 19.98 7.27 21.08
N MET A 143 19.83 6.03 20.59
CA MET A 143 20.10 4.81 21.37
C MET A 143 21.53 4.76 21.93
N VAL A 144 22.54 5.15 21.15
CA VAL A 144 23.95 5.11 21.58
C VAL A 144 24.24 6.18 22.63
N GLN A 145 23.65 7.37 22.49
CA GLN A 145 23.77 8.43 23.48
C GLN A 145 23.06 8.04 24.78
N MET A 146 21.84 7.49 24.67
CA MET A 146 21.04 7.06 25.81
C MET A 146 21.65 5.91 26.59
N ALA A 147 22.46 5.05 25.95
CA ALA A 147 23.19 4.04 26.70
C ALA A 147 24.18 4.62 27.72
N LYS A 148 24.68 5.83 27.47
CA LYS A 148 25.56 6.54 28.38
C LYS A 148 24.79 7.42 29.37
N GLU A 149 23.77 8.13 28.88
CA GLU A 149 23.05 9.12 29.69
C GLU A 149 21.88 8.50 30.49
N GLN A 150 21.12 7.59 29.88
CA GLN A 150 19.85 7.04 30.40
C GLN A 150 19.73 5.52 30.13
N PRO A 151 20.58 4.69 30.75
CA PRO A 151 20.63 3.25 30.48
C PRO A 151 19.35 2.50 30.86
N LYS A 152 18.65 2.94 31.93
CA LYS A 152 17.38 2.33 32.37
C LYS A 152 16.28 2.46 31.30
N VAL A 153 16.15 3.63 30.67
CA VAL A 153 15.13 3.86 29.62
C VAL A 153 15.42 3.00 28.39
N LEU A 154 16.69 2.88 28.01
CA LEU A 154 17.11 2.02 26.90
C LEU A 154 16.85 0.54 27.21
N ALA A 155 17.09 0.10 28.45
CA ALA A 155 16.79 -1.25 28.90
C ALA A 155 15.28 -1.55 28.84
N SER A 156 14.43 -0.63 29.31
CA SER A 156 12.97 -0.76 29.20
C SER A 156 12.50 -0.85 27.75
N TYR A 157 13.09 -0.05 26.85
CA TYR A 157 12.82 -0.13 25.41
C TYR A 157 13.21 -1.51 24.82
N SER A 158 14.42 -1.99 25.13
CA SER A 158 14.88 -3.32 24.68
C SER A 158 13.96 -4.43 25.16
N VAL A 159 13.53 -4.36 26.42
CA VAL A 159 12.62 -5.32 27.04
C VAL A 159 11.21 -5.25 26.42
N SER A 160 10.70 -4.05 26.14
CA SER A 160 9.42 -3.84 25.45
C SER A 160 9.39 -4.56 24.09
N ASP A 161 10.47 -4.50 23.32
CA ASP A 161 10.57 -5.20 22.03
C ASP A 161 10.55 -6.73 22.19
N ALA A 162 11.18 -7.27 23.23
CA ALA A 162 11.16 -8.70 23.53
C ALA A 162 9.75 -9.18 23.95
N VAL A 163 9.06 -8.43 24.82
CA VAL A 163 7.68 -8.69 25.23
C VAL A 163 6.73 -8.66 24.03
N ALA A 164 6.82 -7.61 23.21
CA ALA A 164 6.00 -7.48 22.01
C ALA A 164 6.23 -8.65 21.04
N THR A 165 7.49 -9.04 20.82
CA THR A 165 7.85 -10.13 19.91
C THR A 165 7.37 -11.48 20.42
N TYR A 166 7.58 -11.78 21.71
CA TYR A 166 7.17 -13.04 22.33
C TYR A 166 5.65 -13.23 22.31
N TYR A 167 4.88 -12.23 22.74
CA TYR A 167 3.42 -12.33 22.75
C TYR A 167 2.79 -12.27 21.37
N LEU A 168 3.39 -11.54 20.42
CA LEU A 168 2.99 -11.59 19.01
C LEU A 168 3.18 -13.00 18.45
N TYR A 169 4.31 -13.63 18.75
CA TYR A 169 4.59 -15.01 18.36
C TYR A 169 3.57 -15.98 18.98
N MET A 170 3.43 -15.98 20.31
CA MET A 170 2.60 -16.95 21.03
C MET A 170 1.10 -16.82 20.71
N LYS A 171 0.57 -15.60 20.61
CA LYS A 171 -0.87 -15.40 20.35
C LYS A 171 -1.26 -15.58 18.88
N TYR A 172 -0.39 -15.22 17.93
CA TYR A 172 -0.75 -15.16 16.52
C TYR A 172 0.06 -16.13 15.65
N VAL A 173 1.39 -16.06 15.68
CA VAL A 173 2.23 -16.80 14.73
C VAL A 173 2.24 -18.30 15.04
N HIS A 174 2.40 -18.68 16.30
CA HIS A 174 2.49 -20.06 16.75
C HIS A 174 1.24 -20.88 16.36
N PRO A 175 0.02 -20.57 16.84
CA PRO A 175 -1.16 -21.37 16.51
C PRO A 175 -1.43 -21.40 15.00
N PHE A 176 -1.19 -20.29 14.30
CA PHE A 176 -1.44 -20.18 12.87
C PHE A 176 -0.50 -21.04 12.01
N ILE A 177 0.81 -21.00 12.26
CA ILE A 177 1.79 -21.75 11.47
C ILE A 177 1.67 -23.25 11.75
N PHE A 178 1.51 -23.65 13.01
CA PHE A 178 1.33 -25.06 13.34
C PHE A 178 -0.01 -25.61 12.82
N ALA A 179 -1.09 -24.82 12.85
CA ALA A 179 -2.34 -25.16 12.17
C ALA A 179 -2.14 -25.40 10.66
N LEU A 180 -1.40 -24.52 9.98
CA LEU A 180 -1.08 -24.72 8.56
C LEU A 180 -0.25 -25.99 8.31
N CYS A 181 0.66 -26.34 9.23
CA CYS A 181 1.46 -27.55 9.12
C CYS A 181 0.62 -28.83 9.20
N THR A 182 -0.52 -28.82 9.89
CA THR A 182 -1.44 -29.98 9.90
C THR A 182 -2.07 -30.25 8.53
N ILE A 183 -2.13 -29.23 7.69
CA ILE A 183 -2.84 -29.29 6.40
C ILE A 183 -1.86 -29.48 5.25
N ILE A 184 -0.74 -28.77 5.26
CA ILE A 184 0.17 -28.69 4.12
C ILE A 184 1.18 -29.84 4.18
N PRO A 185 1.25 -30.69 3.14
CA PRO A 185 2.21 -31.78 3.04
C PRO A 185 3.53 -31.27 2.44
N MET A 186 4.41 -30.70 3.27
CA MET A 186 5.82 -30.47 2.91
C MET A 186 6.69 -31.60 3.48
N GLU A 187 8.02 -31.52 3.27
CA GLU A 187 8.98 -32.54 3.73
C GLU A 187 8.70 -33.04 5.17
N PRO A 188 8.87 -34.36 5.42
CA PRO A 188 8.40 -35.03 6.64
C PRO A 188 9.11 -34.59 7.93
N ASP A 189 10.23 -33.88 7.83
CA ASP A 189 10.86 -33.23 8.98
C ASP A 189 9.95 -32.09 9.45
N GLU A 190 9.14 -32.36 10.49
CA GLU A 190 8.19 -31.41 11.10
C GLU A 190 8.85 -30.06 11.42
N MET A 191 10.17 -30.09 11.69
CA MET A 191 10.99 -28.93 11.97
C MET A 191 11.20 -28.07 10.72
N LYS A 192 11.59 -28.67 9.59
CA LYS A 192 11.76 -27.95 8.31
C LYS A 192 10.42 -27.52 7.74
N LYS A 193 9.41 -28.36 7.87
CA LYS A 193 8.03 -28.13 7.40
C LYS A 193 7.47 -26.80 7.88
N SER A 194 7.58 -26.52 9.18
CA SER A 194 7.05 -25.29 9.78
C SER A 194 7.81 -24.03 9.34
N VAL A 195 9.14 -24.12 9.19
CA VAL A 195 9.97 -23.04 8.64
C VAL A 195 9.62 -22.75 7.19
N GLU A 196 9.40 -23.79 6.38
CA GLU A 196 9.02 -23.61 4.98
C GLU A 196 7.60 -23.04 4.83
N VAL A 197 6.65 -23.52 5.64
CA VAL A 197 5.28 -23.00 5.69
C VAL A 197 5.25 -21.51 6.05
N LEU A 198 6.16 -21.02 6.89
CA LEU A 198 6.26 -19.60 7.22
C LEU A 198 6.89 -18.76 6.09
N ARG A 199 7.87 -19.31 5.37
CA ARG A 199 8.72 -18.52 4.46
C ARG A 199 8.32 -18.59 2.98
N LYS A 200 7.74 -19.69 2.52
CA LYS A 200 7.28 -19.82 1.13
C LYS A 200 6.06 -18.93 0.88
N GLY A 201 5.91 -18.44 -0.35
CA GLY A 201 4.72 -17.68 -0.74
C GLY A 201 3.47 -18.56 -0.73
N SER A 202 2.29 -17.99 -0.45
CA SER A 202 1.03 -18.73 -0.34
C SER A 202 0.69 -19.57 -1.58
N GLY A 203 1.04 -19.09 -2.79
CA GLY A 203 0.87 -19.87 -4.02
C GLY A 203 1.72 -21.15 -4.09
N THR A 204 2.86 -21.22 -3.39
CA THR A 204 3.63 -22.48 -3.29
C THR A 204 2.97 -23.46 -2.33
N LEU A 205 2.31 -22.94 -1.27
CA LEU A 205 1.53 -23.76 -0.35
C LEU A 205 0.33 -24.39 -1.07
N CYS A 206 -0.36 -23.61 -1.92
CA CYS A 206 -1.41 -24.11 -2.81
C CYS A 206 -0.89 -25.21 -3.76
N GLU A 207 0.29 -25.01 -4.37
CA GLU A 207 0.90 -26.02 -5.24
C GLU A 207 1.14 -27.35 -4.53
N ALA A 208 1.72 -27.33 -3.32
CA ALA A 208 1.99 -28.54 -2.55
C ALA A 208 0.69 -29.31 -2.21
N LEU A 209 -0.36 -28.57 -1.85
CA LEU A 209 -1.69 -29.15 -1.58
C LEU A 209 -2.28 -29.81 -2.83
N LEU A 210 -2.25 -29.11 -3.96
CA LEU A 210 -2.74 -29.64 -5.24
C LEU A 210 -1.92 -30.85 -5.70
N MET A 211 -0.62 -30.88 -5.44
CA MET A 211 0.24 -32.04 -5.75
C MET A 211 -0.18 -33.28 -4.96
N VAL A 212 -0.53 -33.16 -3.68
CA VAL A 212 -1.01 -34.31 -2.90
C VAL A 212 -2.39 -34.77 -3.35
N GLN A 213 -3.30 -33.85 -3.67
CA GLN A 213 -4.61 -34.23 -4.21
C GLN A 213 -4.49 -34.87 -5.59
N ALA A 214 -3.61 -34.36 -6.45
CA ALA A 214 -3.28 -34.97 -7.74
C ALA A 214 -2.64 -36.36 -7.57
N TYR A 215 -1.76 -36.54 -6.59
CA TYR A 215 -1.16 -37.85 -6.27
C TYR A 215 -2.22 -38.87 -5.85
N HIS A 216 -3.12 -38.50 -4.93
CA HIS A 216 -4.24 -39.37 -4.54
C HIS A 216 -5.21 -39.64 -5.68
N GLY A 217 -5.36 -38.69 -6.61
CA GLY A 217 -6.12 -38.86 -7.85
C GLY A 217 -5.41 -39.64 -8.95
N ASN A 218 -4.16 -40.08 -8.74
CA ASN A 218 -3.27 -40.68 -9.74
C ASN A 218 -3.14 -39.83 -11.03
N ILE A 219 -3.01 -38.51 -10.85
CA ILE A 219 -2.89 -37.53 -11.93
C ILE A 219 -1.43 -37.10 -12.09
N VAL A 220 -0.92 -37.14 -13.31
CA VAL A 220 0.45 -36.72 -13.62
C VAL A 220 0.64 -35.23 -13.36
N PHE A 221 1.72 -34.87 -12.68
CA PHE A 221 2.07 -33.47 -12.44
C PHE A 221 2.57 -32.80 -13.72
N PRO A 222 1.95 -31.69 -14.16
CA PRO A 222 2.51 -30.91 -15.26
C PRO A 222 3.88 -30.32 -14.90
N ASN A 223 4.71 -30.09 -15.92
CA ASN A 223 5.93 -29.31 -15.77
C ASN A 223 5.59 -27.86 -15.38
N LYS A 224 6.55 -27.16 -14.79
CA LYS A 224 6.37 -25.74 -14.45
C LYS A 224 6.26 -24.92 -15.72
N GLN A 225 5.32 -23.99 -15.76
CA GLN A 225 5.12 -23.10 -16.89
C GLN A 225 6.39 -22.25 -17.14
N GLU A 226 6.93 -22.34 -18.35
CA GLU A 226 7.92 -21.40 -18.85
C GLU A 226 7.22 -20.21 -19.52
N THR A 227 7.74 -19.00 -19.31
CA THR A 227 7.20 -17.79 -19.94
C THR A 227 7.78 -17.62 -21.33
N ASP A 228 6.94 -17.67 -22.36
CA ASP A 228 7.36 -17.33 -23.72
C ASP A 228 7.64 -15.83 -23.83
N LEU A 229 8.90 -15.49 -24.09
CA LEU A 229 9.36 -14.10 -24.13
C LEU A 229 9.09 -13.40 -25.49
N ARG A 230 8.65 -14.14 -26.52
CA ARG A 230 8.45 -13.65 -27.90
C ARG A 230 7.05 -13.98 -28.44
N LYS A 231 5.99 -13.70 -27.67
CA LYS A 231 4.61 -13.90 -28.15
C LYS A 231 4.20 -12.78 -29.12
N LEU A 232 3.61 -13.16 -30.25
CA LEU A 232 3.04 -12.25 -31.24
C LEU A 232 1.52 -12.33 -31.18
N THR A 233 0.82 -11.22 -31.43
CA THR A 233 -0.62 -11.23 -31.73
C THR A 233 -0.87 -11.79 -33.13
N ASP A 234 -2.12 -12.13 -33.44
CA ASP A 234 -2.53 -12.57 -34.78
C ASP A 234 -2.14 -11.54 -35.87
N ASP A 235 -2.21 -10.25 -35.55
CA ASP A 235 -1.78 -9.16 -36.44
C ASP A 235 -0.25 -8.98 -36.56
N GLY A 236 0.53 -9.86 -35.92
CA GLY A 236 2.00 -9.87 -35.98
C GLY A 236 2.71 -8.81 -35.12
N ARG A 237 2.05 -8.26 -34.10
CA ARG A 237 2.66 -7.31 -33.15
C ARG A 237 3.19 -8.04 -31.93
N LEU A 238 4.33 -7.59 -31.38
CA LEU A 238 4.93 -8.20 -30.21
C LEU A 238 4.15 -7.83 -28.94
N ILE A 239 3.82 -8.84 -28.14
CA ILE A 239 3.21 -8.68 -26.82
C ILE A 239 4.33 -8.48 -25.79
N ASP A 240 4.34 -7.33 -25.10
CA ASP A 240 5.30 -7.08 -24.03
C ASP A 240 4.81 -7.67 -22.71
N SER A 241 3.51 -7.50 -22.43
CA SER A 241 2.81 -8.11 -21.30
C SER A 241 1.39 -8.50 -21.70
N GLU A 242 0.93 -9.66 -21.24
CA GLU A 242 -0.44 -10.14 -21.38
C GLU A 242 -1.05 -10.43 -20.00
N THR A 243 -2.33 -10.12 -19.88
CA THR A 243 -3.14 -10.30 -18.67
C THR A 243 -4.62 -10.36 -19.06
N TYR A 244 -5.51 -10.50 -18.09
CA TYR A 244 -6.94 -10.23 -18.24
C TYR A 244 -7.30 -8.90 -17.58
N VAL A 245 -8.50 -8.40 -17.86
CA VAL A 245 -9.11 -7.30 -17.11
C VAL A 245 -9.51 -7.79 -15.72
N GLY A 246 -8.88 -7.23 -14.69
CA GLY A 246 -9.12 -7.61 -13.29
C GLY A 246 -10.46 -7.11 -12.73
N GLY A 247 -10.58 -7.13 -11.40
CA GLY A 247 -11.81 -6.73 -10.70
C GLY A 247 -12.33 -5.34 -11.09
N HIS A 248 -13.65 -5.24 -11.27
CA HIS A 248 -14.32 -3.97 -11.50
C HIS A 248 -14.32 -3.16 -10.21
N VAL A 249 -13.99 -1.87 -10.31
CA VAL A 249 -13.98 -0.95 -9.18
C VAL A 249 -14.46 0.39 -9.68
N GLU A 250 -15.47 0.95 -9.02
CA GLU A 250 -16.08 2.20 -9.43
C GLU A 250 -16.41 3.04 -8.19
N ALA A 251 -16.11 4.33 -8.25
CA ALA A 251 -16.62 5.28 -7.27
C ALA A 251 -17.82 5.97 -7.91
N LEU A 252 -18.99 5.89 -7.28
CA LEU A 252 -20.26 6.34 -7.85
C LEU A 252 -20.68 7.69 -7.27
N GLU A 253 -20.49 7.85 -5.96
CA GLU A 253 -20.75 9.11 -5.27
C GLU A 253 -19.59 9.49 -4.37
N SER A 254 -19.51 10.78 -4.05
CA SER A 254 -18.54 11.36 -3.13
C SER A 254 -19.28 12.35 -2.23
N GLY A 255 -18.93 12.38 -0.96
CA GLY A 255 -19.72 13.11 0.04
C GLY A 255 -19.70 12.42 1.40
N ILE A 256 -20.47 13.00 2.30
CA ILE A 256 -20.74 12.46 3.62
C ILE A 256 -22.16 11.90 3.61
N PHE A 257 -22.30 10.65 4.00
CA PHE A 257 -23.58 9.98 4.19
C PHE A 257 -23.66 9.56 5.65
N ARG A 258 -24.73 9.97 6.33
CA ARG A 258 -25.00 9.65 7.74
C ARG A 258 -26.44 9.21 7.88
N THR A 259 -26.69 8.28 8.79
CA THR A 259 -28.04 7.82 9.13
C THR A 259 -28.94 8.94 9.66
N ASP A 260 -28.34 10.01 10.20
CA ASP A 260 -29.08 11.14 10.78
C ASP A 260 -29.39 12.24 9.73
N LEU A 261 -28.74 12.19 8.55
CA LEU A 261 -28.83 13.22 7.52
C LEU A 261 -29.72 12.76 6.36
N PRO A 262 -30.81 13.49 6.04
CA PRO A 262 -31.73 13.06 4.99
C PRO A 262 -31.06 13.09 3.61
N CYS A 263 -31.31 12.04 2.83
CA CYS A 263 -30.84 11.88 1.46
C CYS A 263 -32.03 11.83 0.49
N ARG A 264 -31.86 12.42 -0.69
CA ARG A 264 -32.84 12.32 -1.77
C ARG A 264 -32.71 10.96 -2.45
N PHE A 265 -33.81 10.22 -2.54
CA PHE A 265 -33.90 8.94 -3.25
C PHE A 265 -34.87 9.08 -4.43
N ARG A 266 -34.48 8.48 -5.55
CA ARG A 266 -35.31 8.35 -6.75
C ARG A 266 -35.39 6.87 -7.08
N LEU A 267 -36.50 6.26 -6.67
CA LEU A 267 -36.74 4.83 -6.85
C LEU A 267 -37.41 4.55 -8.19
N ASP A 268 -37.10 3.39 -8.78
CA ASP A 268 -37.77 2.90 -9.98
C ASP A 268 -38.98 2.03 -9.59
N PRO A 269 -40.23 2.49 -9.85
CA PRO A 269 -41.42 1.76 -9.45
C PRO A 269 -41.57 0.41 -10.16
N ASP A 270 -41.01 0.23 -11.36
CA ASP A 270 -41.17 -1.01 -12.12
C ASP A 270 -40.35 -2.15 -11.51
N VAL A 271 -39.16 -1.83 -10.98
CA VAL A 271 -38.34 -2.80 -10.24
C VAL A 271 -38.95 -3.14 -8.89
N LEU A 272 -39.51 -2.17 -8.19
CA LEU A 272 -40.19 -2.44 -6.91
C LEU A 272 -41.41 -3.34 -7.11
N LYS A 273 -42.21 -3.14 -8.17
CA LYS A 273 -43.31 -4.06 -8.53
C LYS A 273 -42.81 -5.47 -8.81
N ARG A 274 -41.68 -5.61 -9.51
CA ARG A 274 -41.04 -6.91 -9.75
C ARG A 274 -40.63 -7.57 -8.43
N LEU A 275 -40.01 -6.83 -7.51
CA LEU A 275 -39.62 -7.34 -6.20
C LEU A 275 -40.83 -7.78 -5.37
N VAL A 276 -41.94 -7.05 -5.44
CA VAL A 276 -43.22 -7.45 -4.81
C VAL A 276 -43.74 -8.77 -5.39
N GLY A 277 -43.69 -8.95 -6.72
CA GLY A 277 -44.11 -10.20 -7.36
C GLY A 277 -43.23 -11.40 -7.02
N GLU A 278 -41.92 -11.17 -6.85
CA GLU A 278 -40.94 -12.22 -6.51
C GLU A 278 -40.83 -12.49 -4.99
N LEU A 279 -41.43 -11.65 -4.13
CA LEU A 279 -41.27 -11.68 -2.68
C LEU A 279 -41.51 -13.06 -2.01
N PRO A 280 -42.58 -13.82 -2.31
CA PRO A 280 -42.79 -15.13 -1.68
C PRO A 280 -41.71 -16.13 -2.08
N ARG A 281 -41.30 -16.12 -3.35
CA ARG A 281 -40.20 -16.94 -3.86
C ARG A 281 -38.89 -16.54 -3.19
N THR A 282 -38.73 -15.25 -2.89
CA THR A 282 -37.53 -14.70 -2.29
C THR A 282 -37.28 -15.18 -0.87
N LEU A 283 -38.28 -15.00 -0.02
CA LEU A 283 -38.20 -15.38 1.39
C LEU A 283 -38.15 -16.91 1.55
N ARG A 284 -38.87 -17.65 0.70
CA ARG A 284 -38.80 -19.11 0.69
C ARG A 284 -37.37 -19.60 0.40
N TYR A 285 -36.73 -19.05 -0.63
CA TYR A 285 -35.37 -19.43 -0.97
C TYR A 285 -34.37 -19.10 0.14
N SER A 286 -34.47 -17.92 0.76
CA SER A 286 -33.55 -17.56 1.85
C SER A 286 -33.70 -18.47 3.06
N VAL A 287 -34.92 -18.93 3.35
CA VAL A 287 -35.20 -19.90 4.42
C VAL A 287 -34.58 -21.26 4.10
N GLU A 288 -34.79 -21.76 2.88
CA GLU A 288 -34.25 -23.04 2.43
C GLU A 288 -32.71 -23.04 2.43
N MET A 289 -32.08 -21.91 2.07
CA MET A 289 -30.61 -21.74 2.13
C MET A 289 -30.04 -21.80 3.55
N GLU A 290 -30.82 -21.41 4.56
CA GLU A 290 -30.43 -21.50 5.98
C GLU A 290 -30.63 -22.91 6.56
N GLY A 291 -31.12 -23.86 5.73
CA GLY A 291 -31.27 -25.28 6.06
C GLY A 291 -32.57 -25.63 6.79
N ILE A 292 -33.57 -24.75 6.77
CA ILE A 292 -34.87 -24.95 7.43
C ILE A 292 -35.92 -25.25 6.36
N SER A 293 -36.74 -26.29 6.57
CA SER A 293 -37.85 -26.59 5.67
C SER A 293 -38.95 -25.53 5.81
N TYR A 294 -39.62 -25.21 4.70
CA TYR A 294 -40.73 -24.25 4.68
C TYR A 294 -41.84 -24.60 5.70
N GLU A 295 -42.10 -25.89 5.90
CA GLU A 295 -43.11 -26.42 6.81
C GLU A 295 -42.85 -26.10 8.29
N ALA A 296 -41.60 -25.79 8.67
CA ALA A 296 -41.23 -25.49 10.04
C ALA A 296 -41.51 -24.02 10.45
N ILE A 297 -41.94 -23.15 9.52
CA ILE A 297 -42.16 -21.72 9.78
C ILE A 297 -43.64 -21.42 9.99
N THR A 298 -43.96 -20.80 11.13
CA THR A 298 -45.35 -20.48 11.51
C THR A 298 -45.81 -19.10 11.03
N ASN A 299 -44.91 -18.13 10.90
CA ASN A 299 -45.26 -16.71 10.64
C ASN A 299 -44.89 -16.25 9.21
N PHE A 300 -44.85 -17.15 8.24
CA PHE A 300 -44.35 -16.82 6.90
C PHE A 300 -45.24 -15.80 6.16
N GLU A 301 -46.56 -16.03 6.15
CA GLU A 301 -47.51 -15.19 5.42
C GLU A 301 -47.63 -13.79 6.01
N GLU A 302 -47.68 -13.70 7.35
CA GLU A 302 -47.71 -12.43 8.10
C GLU A 302 -46.52 -11.53 7.72
N LYS A 303 -45.30 -12.12 7.71
CA LYS A 303 -44.08 -11.39 7.37
C LYS A 303 -43.97 -11.05 5.90
N CYS A 304 -44.53 -11.87 5.00
CA CYS A 304 -44.60 -11.50 3.59
C CYS A 304 -45.50 -10.28 3.37
N GLU A 305 -46.65 -10.20 4.04
CA GLU A 305 -47.57 -9.08 3.87
C GLU A 305 -47.01 -7.78 4.47
N GLU A 306 -46.30 -7.85 5.61
CA GLU A 306 -45.57 -6.71 6.19
C GLU A 306 -44.57 -6.11 5.19
N VAL A 307 -43.73 -6.96 4.58
CA VAL A 307 -42.73 -6.51 3.60
C VAL A 307 -43.39 -5.97 2.34
N LYS A 308 -44.49 -6.60 1.90
CA LYS A 308 -45.26 -6.14 0.74
C LYS A 308 -45.84 -4.75 0.96
N GLN A 309 -46.37 -4.46 2.15
CA GLN A 309 -46.87 -3.12 2.51
C GLN A 309 -45.73 -2.08 2.50
N MET A 310 -44.56 -2.41 3.06
CA MET A 310 -43.39 -1.51 3.01
C MET A 310 -42.97 -1.21 1.56
N LEU A 311 -42.93 -2.23 0.70
CA LEU A 311 -42.61 -2.06 -0.73
C LEU A 311 -43.70 -1.29 -1.49
N GLN A 312 -44.98 -1.48 -1.14
CA GLN A 312 -46.07 -0.71 -1.75
C GLN A 312 -45.97 0.77 -1.40
N ASN A 313 -45.66 1.09 -0.14
CA ASN A 313 -45.38 2.48 0.27
C ASN A 313 -44.20 3.09 -0.50
N LEU A 314 -43.22 2.26 -0.92
CA LEU A 314 -42.10 2.67 -1.77
C LEU A 314 -42.52 2.96 -3.21
N ILE A 315 -43.46 2.19 -3.75
CA ILE A 315 -44.02 2.35 -5.10
C ILE A 315 -44.88 3.62 -5.18
N ASP A 316 -45.70 3.88 -4.17
CA ASP A 316 -46.64 5.01 -4.19
C ASP A 316 -45.91 6.36 -4.12
N PHE A 317 -44.78 6.42 -3.41
CA PHE A 317 -43.95 7.63 -3.27
C PHE A 317 -42.48 7.39 -3.70
N PRO A 318 -42.20 7.30 -5.01
CA PRO A 318 -40.88 6.89 -5.51
C PRO A 318 -39.79 7.96 -5.33
N ASN A 319 -40.17 9.24 -5.29
CA ASN A 319 -39.26 10.35 -4.99
C ASN A 319 -39.44 10.77 -3.53
N ARG A 320 -38.42 10.60 -2.71
CA ARG A 320 -38.50 10.85 -1.26
C ARG A 320 -37.22 11.46 -0.71
N LEU A 321 -37.40 12.17 0.41
CA LEU A 321 -36.32 12.68 1.23
C LEU A 321 -36.40 11.96 2.58
N GLU A 322 -35.53 10.98 2.79
CA GLU A 322 -35.52 10.13 3.98
C GLU A 322 -34.09 9.91 4.47
N ASN A 323 -33.96 9.48 5.72
CA ASN A 323 -32.67 9.12 6.29
C ASN A 323 -32.14 7.83 5.62
N PRO A 324 -30.87 7.81 5.18
CA PRO A 324 -30.28 6.65 4.54
C PRO A 324 -29.86 5.60 5.58
N ILE A 325 -29.89 4.34 5.18
CA ILE A 325 -29.26 3.24 5.90
C ILE A 325 -28.10 2.73 5.06
N ILE A 326 -26.91 2.73 5.66
CA ILE A 326 -25.66 2.42 4.98
C ILE A 326 -25.34 0.94 5.16
N TYR A 327 -25.30 0.22 4.05
CA TYR A 327 -24.97 -1.21 4.00
C TYR A 327 -23.75 -1.47 3.13
N HIS A 328 -23.05 -2.55 3.48
CA HIS A 328 -22.04 -3.17 2.65
C HIS A 328 -22.56 -4.56 2.23
N LEU A 329 -22.82 -4.73 0.94
CA LEU A 329 -23.31 -5.97 0.35
C LEU A 329 -22.12 -6.67 -0.30
N ASP A 330 -21.56 -7.69 0.35
CA ASP A 330 -20.31 -8.36 -0.06
C ASP A 330 -20.56 -9.82 -0.45
N VAL A 331 -19.92 -10.31 -1.50
CA VAL A 331 -20.03 -11.73 -1.88
C VAL A 331 -19.06 -12.56 -1.06
N GLY A 332 -19.60 -13.42 -0.19
CA GLY A 332 -18.80 -14.31 0.65
C GLY A 332 -17.88 -15.19 -0.19
N ALA A 333 -16.55 -14.99 -0.07
CA ALA A 333 -15.54 -15.74 -0.82
C ALA A 333 -15.83 -15.82 -2.34
N MET A 334 -16.06 -14.66 -2.96
CA MET A 334 -16.48 -14.51 -4.36
C MET A 334 -15.74 -15.41 -5.36
N TYR A 335 -14.42 -15.26 -5.51
CA TYR A 335 -13.66 -16.01 -6.53
C TYR A 335 -13.69 -17.53 -6.32
N PRO A 336 -13.45 -18.06 -5.10
CA PRO A 336 -13.67 -19.48 -4.82
C PRO A 336 -15.06 -19.98 -5.20
N ASN A 337 -16.12 -19.25 -4.85
CA ASN A 337 -17.49 -19.69 -5.17
C ASN A 337 -17.82 -19.60 -6.66
N ILE A 338 -17.24 -18.65 -7.41
CA ILE A 338 -17.32 -18.62 -8.88
C ILE A 338 -16.60 -19.83 -9.48
N ILE A 339 -15.41 -20.17 -8.97
CA ILE A 339 -14.64 -21.36 -9.38
C ILE A 339 -15.47 -22.63 -9.14
N LEU A 340 -16.06 -22.77 -7.96
CA LEU A 340 -16.87 -23.93 -7.59
C LEU A 340 -18.13 -24.04 -8.44
N THR A 341 -18.88 -22.95 -8.61
CA THR A 341 -20.14 -22.93 -9.36
C THR A 341 -19.95 -23.29 -10.85
N ASN A 342 -18.90 -22.76 -11.48
CA ASN A 342 -18.63 -22.98 -12.90
C ASN A 342 -17.68 -24.17 -13.16
N ARG A 343 -17.23 -24.86 -12.10
CA ARG A 343 -16.29 -25.99 -12.16
C ARG A 343 -14.99 -25.62 -12.88
N LEU A 344 -14.47 -24.44 -12.57
CA LEU A 344 -13.29 -23.87 -13.25
C LEU A 344 -12.01 -24.51 -12.70
N GLN A 345 -11.21 -25.05 -13.61
CA GLN A 345 -9.90 -25.59 -13.31
C GLN A 345 -9.03 -25.54 -14.56
N PRO A 346 -7.70 -25.42 -14.45
CA PRO A 346 -6.84 -25.20 -15.62
C PRO A 346 -6.96 -26.31 -16.68
N GLN A 347 -7.07 -27.57 -16.25
CA GLN A 347 -7.22 -28.72 -17.15
C GLN A 347 -8.61 -28.83 -17.80
N ALA A 348 -9.64 -28.18 -17.25
CA ALA A 348 -10.98 -28.19 -17.84
C ALA A 348 -11.12 -27.18 -18.99
N ILE A 349 -10.15 -26.27 -19.16
CA ILE A 349 -10.15 -25.32 -20.26
C ILE A 349 -9.57 -26.04 -21.47
N ILE A 350 -10.45 -26.32 -22.42
CA ILE A 350 -10.13 -27.18 -23.56
C ILE A 350 -10.26 -26.41 -24.87
N ASP A 351 -9.33 -26.70 -25.77
CA ASP A 351 -9.41 -26.28 -27.16
C ASP A 351 -10.38 -27.16 -27.95
N GLU A 352 -10.87 -26.66 -29.08
CA GLU A 352 -11.79 -27.39 -29.95
C GLU A 352 -11.20 -28.70 -30.45
N THR A 353 -9.89 -28.75 -30.67
CA THR A 353 -9.16 -29.97 -31.10
C THR A 353 -9.20 -31.06 -30.04
N VAL A 354 -8.98 -30.71 -28.76
CA VAL A 354 -9.05 -31.65 -27.63
C VAL A 354 -10.48 -32.14 -27.42
N CYS A 355 -11.44 -31.22 -27.55
CA CYS A 355 -12.87 -31.57 -27.46
C CYS A 355 -13.30 -32.52 -28.58
N ALA A 356 -12.80 -32.31 -29.81
CA ALA A 356 -13.10 -33.15 -30.96
C ALA A 356 -12.58 -34.58 -30.80
N ALA A 357 -11.44 -34.76 -30.15
CA ALA A 357 -10.85 -36.07 -29.86
C ALA A 357 -11.55 -36.84 -28.71
N CYS A 358 -12.50 -36.22 -28.01
CA CYS A 358 -13.16 -36.82 -26.85
C CYS A 358 -14.27 -37.79 -27.25
N ASP A 359 -14.27 -39.00 -26.70
CA ASP A 359 -15.31 -40.04 -26.91
C ASP A 359 -16.74 -39.58 -26.59
N PHE A 360 -16.84 -38.54 -25.77
CA PHE A 360 -18.10 -37.99 -25.29
C PHE A 360 -18.64 -36.83 -26.14
N ASN A 361 -17.90 -36.43 -27.18
CA ASN A 361 -18.35 -35.41 -28.13
C ASN A 361 -19.42 -35.98 -29.07
N ARG A 362 -20.63 -36.16 -28.54
CA ARG A 362 -21.82 -36.63 -29.26
C ARG A 362 -22.73 -35.46 -29.61
N PRO A 363 -23.54 -35.55 -30.68
CA PRO A 363 -24.59 -34.56 -30.92
C PRO A 363 -25.49 -34.44 -29.68
N LYS A 364 -25.71 -33.21 -29.20
CA LYS A 364 -26.40 -32.86 -27.94
C LYS A 364 -25.60 -33.04 -26.63
N ALA A 365 -24.27 -33.14 -26.69
CA ALA A 365 -23.44 -33.13 -25.49
C ALA A 365 -23.62 -31.82 -24.68
N LYS A 366 -24.11 -31.93 -23.44
CA LYS A 366 -24.33 -30.78 -22.52
C LYS A 366 -23.11 -30.45 -21.66
N CYS A 367 -21.95 -31.06 -21.94
CA CYS A 367 -20.75 -30.91 -21.11
C CYS A 367 -19.85 -29.73 -21.50
N GLN A 368 -20.12 -29.08 -22.63
CA GLN A 368 -19.35 -27.95 -23.14
C GLN A 368 -19.96 -26.63 -22.65
N ARG A 369 -19.42 -26.09 -21.56
CA ARG A 369 -19.85 -24.78 -21.04
C ARG A 369 -18.99 -23.69 -21.67
N LYS A 370 -19.55 -22.87 -22.56
CA LYS A 370 -18.85 -21.72 -23.13
C LYS A 370 -18.91 -20.54 -22.16
N MET A 371 -17.77 -19.96 -21.85
CA MET A 371 -17.67 -18.79 -20.98
C MET A 371 -16.79 -17.71 -21.60
N GLU A 372 -17.20 -16.47 -21.38
CA GLU A 372 -16.51 -15.29 -21.88
C GLU A 372 -15.50 -14.76 -20.86
N TRP A 373 -14.43 -14.16 -21.37
CA TRP A 373 -13.46 -13.44 -20.56
C TRP A 373 -12.82 -12.31 -21.37
N MET A 374 -12.30 -11.32 -20.65
CA MET A 374 -11.75 -10.11 -21.24
C MET A 374 -10.21 -10.18 -21.21
N TRP A 375 -9.62 -10.53 -22.35
CA TRP A 375 -8.17 -10.52 -22.54
C TRP A 375 -7.65 -9.08 -22.66
N ARG A 376 -6.48 -8.81 -22.10
CA ARG A 376 -5.82 -7.50 -22.15
C ARG A 376 -4.32 -7.67 -22.35
N ALA A 377 -3.76 -7.02 -23.37
CA ALA A 377 -2.32 -7.00 -23.57
C ALA A 377 -1.78 -5.59 -23.80
N GLU A 378 -0.53 -5.40 -23.40
CA GLU A 378 0.30 -4.27 -23.82
C GLU A 378 1.13 -4.72 -25.01
N VAL A 379 0.72 -4.27 -26.18
CA VAL A 379 1.40 -4.59 -27.44
C VAL A 379 2.35 -3.47 -27.82
N VAL A 380 3.46 -3.84 -28.42
CA VAL A 380 4.38 -2.88 -29.03
C VAL A 380 3.73 -2.37 -30.32
N PRO A 381 3.70 -1.05 -30.58
CA PRO A 381 3.09 -0.50 -31.79
C PRO A 381 3.75 -0.94 -33.10
N ALA A 382 5.00 -1.43 -33.03
CA ALA A 382 5.79 -1.82 -34.19
C ALA A 382 5.18 -3.05 -34.88
N ASN A 383 5.14 -2.99 -36.21
CA ASN A 383 4.62 -4.08 -37.03
C ASN A 383 5.64 -5.22 -37.17
N ARG A 384 5.19 -6.41 -37.61
CA ARG A 384 6.04 -7.60 -37.77
C ARG A 384 7.29 -7.35 -38.61
N SER A 385 7.16 -6.63 -39.73
CA SER A 385 8.27 -6.32 -40.64
C SER A 385 9.31 -5.41 -40.00
N GLU A 386 8.88 -4.44 -39.19
CA GLU A 386 9.76 -3.53 -38.45
C GLU A 386 10.49 -4.28 -37.34
N TYR A 387 9.78 -5.16 -36.63
CA TYR A 387 10.39 -6.02 -35.62
C TYR A 387 11.47 -6.93 -36.23
N GLN A 388 11.17 -7.58 -37.37
CA GLN A 388 12.15 -8.40 -38.09
C GLN A 388 13.36 -7.58 -38.57
N ARG A 389 13.15 -6.35 -39.04
CA ARG A 389 14.25 -5.45 -39.43
C ARG A 389 15.15 -5.11 -38.23
N ILE A 390 14.56 -4.88 -37.05
CA ILE A 390 15.31 -4.62 -35.81
C ILE A 390 16.10 -5.86 -35.39
N LEU A 391 15.52 -7.06 -35.52
CA LEU A 391 16.24 -8.31 -35.25
C LEU A 391 17.46 -8.48 -36.18
N GLN A 392 17.29 -8.25 -37.48
CA GLN A 392 18.41 -8.29 -38.44
C GLN A 392 19.51 -7.27 -38.10
N GLN A 393 19.14 -6.08 -37.61
CA GLN A 393 20.12 -5.09 -37.14
C GLN A 393 20.89 -5.60 -35.92
N LEU A 394 20.20 -6.22 -34.95
CA LEU A 394 20.81 -6.76 -33.74
C LEU A 394 21.71 -7.97 -34.03
N GLU A 395 21.36 -8.82 -35.00
CA GLU A 395 22.16 -9.97 -35.42
C GLU A 395 23.53 -9.57 -35.99
N ASN A 396 23.61 -8.39 -36.61
CA ASN A 396 24.85 -7.82 -37.14
C ASN A 396 25.69 -7.10 -36.07
N GLU A 397 25.16 -6.90 -34.86
CA GLU A 397 25.85 -6.22 -33.76
C GLU A 397 26.57 -7.23 -32.84
N THR A 398 27.64 -6.76 -32.18
CA THR A 398 28.36 -7.50 -31.15
C THR A 398 28.14 -6.85 -29.78
N PHE A 399 27.98 -7.68 -28.75
CA PHE A 399 27.67 -7.25 -27.41
C PHE A 399 28.69 -7.79 -26.42
N VAL A 400 29.03 -6.99 -25.41
CA VAL A 400 29.94 -7.41 -24.34
C VAL A 400 29.14 -8.16 -23.28
N PHE A 401 29.42 -9.45 -23.10
CA PHE A 401 28.84 -10.29 -22.05
C PHE A 401 29.96 -10.99 -21.29
N ASN A 402 29.99 -10.85 -19.96
CA ASN A 402 31.08 -11.33 -19.10
C ASN A 402 32.48 -10.94 -19.61
N ASN A 403 32.65 -9.68 -20.03
CA ASN A 403 33.89 -9.11 -20.58
C ASN A 403 34.38 -9.71 -21.92
N PHE A 404 33.59 -10.57 -22.58
CA PHE A 404 33.86 -11.06 -23.93
C PHE A 404 32.88 -10.47 -24.94
N SER A 405 33.37 -10.13 -26.14
CA SER A 405 32.52 -9.71 -27.26
C SER A 405 31.90 -10.94 -27.89
N LYS A 406 30.57 -11.04 -27.86
CA LYS A 406 29.80 -12.12 -28.47
C LYS A 406 28.76 -11.56 -29.43
N PRO A 407 28.50 -12.25 -30.56
CA PRO A 407 27.40 -11.90 -31.44
C PRO A 407 26.05 -12.22 -30.77
N PHE A 408 25.00 -11.53 -31.21
CA PHE A 408 23.67 -11.57 -30.59
C PHE A 408 23.11 -13.00 -30.36
N HIS A 409 23.28 -13.90 -31.32
CA HIS A 409 22.78 -15.28 -31.24
C HIS A 409 23.45 -16.15 -30.18
N GLN A 410 24.68 -15.82 -29.75
CA GLN A 410 25.41 -16.56 -28.70
C GLN A 410 25.10 -16.06 -27.30
N LEU A 411 24.32 -14.98 -27.16
CA LEU A 411 23.89 -14.50 -25.86
C LEU A 411 22.80 -15.41 -25.27
N PRO A 412 22.69 -15.49 -23.94
CA PRO A 412 21.53 -16.13 -23.31
C PRO A 412 20.23 -15.48 -23.78
N LYS A 413 19.17 -16.28 -23.95
CA LYS A 413 17.85 -15.81 -24.42
C LYS A 413 17.32 -14.63 -23.59
N ASP A 414 17.56 -14.60 -22.28
CA ASP A 414 17.15 -13.51 -21.40
C ASP A 414 17.82 -12.17 -21.74
N GLU A 415 19.12 -12.20 -22.05
CA GLU A 415 19.86 -11.00 -22.45
C GLU A 415 19.48 -10.55 -23.86
N GLN A 416 19.27 -11.50 -24.78
CA GLN A 416 18.75 -11.20 -26.12
C GLN A 416 17.44 -10.40 -26.03
N VAL A 417 16.49 -10.88 -25.23
CA VAL A 417 15.19 -10.24 -25.04
C VAL A 417 15.32 -8.85 -24.39
N LYS A 418 16.23 -8.66 -23.43
CA LYS A 418 16.47 -7.32 -22.84
C LYS A 418 16.96 -6.32 -23.87
N ILE A 419 17.91 -6.73 -24.72
CA ILE A 419 18.48 -5.88 -25.77
C ILE A 419 17.40 -5.59 -26.84
N GLU A 420 16.66 -6.60 -27.28
CA GLU A 420 15.53 -6.47 -28.20
C GLU A 420 14.51 -5.45 -27.69
N LYS A 421 14.04 -5.62 -26.45
CA LYS A 421 13.06 -4.73 -25.83
C LYS A 421 13.58 -3.29 -25.77
N LYS A 422 14.84 -3.08 -25.37
CA LYS A 422 15.43 -1.74 -25.30
C LYS A 422 15.48 -1.06 -26.67
N ARG A 423 15.91 -1.79 -27.70
CA ARG A 423 15.99 -1.28 -29.07
C ARG A 423 14.60 -0.97 -29.65
N LEU A 424 13.64 -1.86 -29.43
CA LEU A 424 12.23 -1.65 -29.79
C LEU A 424 11.63 -0.42 -29.12
N GLN A 425 11.87 -0.24 -27.81
CA GLN A 425 11.38 0.93 -27.08
C GLN A 425 11.93 2.24 -27.65
N ASP A 426 13.21 2.28 -28.00
CA ASP A 426 13.84 3.45 -28.61
C ASP A 426 13.30 3.72 -30.03
N TYR A 427 13.04 2.66 -30.82
CA TYR A 427 12.36 2.79 -32.11
C TYR A 427 10.94 3.33 -31.94
N CYS A 428 10.13 2.75 -31.05
CA CYS A 428 8.75 3.17 -30.84
C CYS A 428 8.63 4.60 -30.32
N ARG A 429 9.56 5.06 -29.47
CA ARG A 429 9.63 6.47 -29.07
C ARG A 429 9.83 7.41 -30.25
N LYS A 430 10.69 7.03 -31.20
CA LYS A 430 11.01 7.85 -32.37
C LYS A 430 9.90 7.80 -33.43
N ALA A 431 9.43 6.61 -33.78
CA ALA A 431 8.47 6.39 -34.86
C ALA A 431 7.03 6.70 -34.43
N TYR A 432 6.60 6.23 -33.25
CA TYR A 432 5.20 6.26 -32.82
C TYR A 432 4.91 7.25 -31.68
N ARG A 433 5.95 7.83 -31.04
CA ARG A 433 5.84 8.68 -29.83
C ARG A 433 5.13 8.04 -28.63
N ARG A 434 4.86 6.73 -28.71
CA ARG A 434 4.26 5.90 -27.67
C ARG A 434 5.03 4.58 -27.59
N LEU A 435 5.19 4.06 -26.38
CA LEU A 435 5.94 2.83 -26.13
C LEU A 435 5.08 1.58 -26.28
N HIS A 436 3.82 1.68 -25.84
CA HIS A 436 2.89 0.57 -25.79
C HIS A 436 1.51 1.04 -26.24
N GLU A 437 0.73 0.10 -26.76
CA GLU A 437 -0.69 0.25 -27.03
C GLU A 437 -1.43 -0.82 -26.22
N THR A 438 -2.43 -0.41 -25.43
CA THR A 438 -3.24 -1.36 -24.66
C THR A 438 -4.38 -1.84 -25.55
N ARG A 439 -4.52 -3.16 -25.70
CA ARG A 439 -5.60 -3.81 -26.43
C ARG A 439 -6.41 -4.68 -25.47
N SER A 440 -7.73 -4.67 -25.63
CA SER A 440 -8.65 -5.52 -24.87
C SER A 440 -9.63 -6.22 -25.80
N GLU A 441 -9.80 -7.54 -25.66
CA GLU A 441 -10.62 -8.37 -26.56
C GLU A 441 -11.47 -9.37 -25.79
N LEU A 442 -12.74 -9.52 -26.19
CA LEU A 442 -13.65 -10.49 -25.59
C LEU A 442 -13.38 -11.83 -26.25
N ARG A 443 -12.95 -12.79 -25.44
CA ARG A 443 -12.63 -14.15 -25.87
C ARG A 443 -13.59 -15.11 -25.21
N THR A 444 -13.94 -16.17 -25.94
CA THR A 444 -14.78 -17.25 -25.42
C THR A 444 -13.95 -18.51 -25.37
N VAL A 445 -14.07 -19.27 -24.28
CA VAL A 445 -13.39 -20.55 -24.08
C VAL A 445 -14.38 -21.60 -23.59
N THR A 446 -14.08 -22.86 -23.89
CA THR A 446 -14.93 -23.98 -23.51
C THR A 446 -14.41 -24.63 -22.23
N VAL A 447 -15.27 -24.72 -21.22
CA VAL A 447 -15.01 -25.39 -19.94
C VAL A 447 -15.68 -26.77 -19.96
N CYS A 448 -14.87 -27.82 -19.95
CA CYS A 448 -15.33 -29.20 -19.87
C CYS A 448 -15.90 -29.52 -18.48
N GLN A 449 -17.21 -29.76 -18.40
CA GLN A 449 -17.87 -30.11 -17.14
C GLN A 449 -17.60 -31.55 -16.67
N ARG A 450 -16.93 -32.38 -17.49
CA ARG A 450 -16.70 -33.82 -17.21
C ARG A 450 -15.27 -34.17 -16.82
N GLU A 451 -14.34 -33.23 -16.94
CA GLU A 451 -12.93 -33.41 -16.60
C GLU A 451 -12.75 -33.85 -15.14
N ASN A 452 -11.64 -34.46 -14.75
CA ASN A 452 -11.40 -34.83 -13.34
C ASN A 452 -11.45 -33.61 -12.41
N SER A 453 -12.32 -33.61 -11.39
CA SER A 453 -12.59 -32.46 -10.50
C SER A 453 -11.59 -32.24 -9.37
N PHE A 454 -10.44 -32.91 -9.33
CA PHE A 454 -9.51 -32.84 -8.18
C PHE A 454 -9.21 -31.41 -7.70
N TYR A 455 -9.05 -30.44 -8.62
CA TYR A 455 -8.80 -29.04 -8.29
C TYR A 455 -10.01 -28.39 -7.59
N VAL A 456 -11.19 -28.54 -8.20
CA VAL A 456 -12.46 -27.98 -7.69
C VAL A 456 -12.83 -28.62 -6.35
N ASP A 457 -12.67 -29.94 -6.23
CA ASP A 457 -12.93 -30.70 -5.00
C ASP A 457 -11.99 -30.26 -3.87
N THR A 458 -10.73 -29.95 -4.19
CA THR A 458 -9.79 -29.37 -3.22
C THR A 458 -10.28 -28.02 -2.73
N VAL A 459 -10.68 -27.11 -3.63
CA VAL A 459 -11.21 -25.78 -3.24
C VAL A 459 -12.47 -25.93 -2.39
N LYS A 460 -13.36 -26.87 -2.74
CA LYS A 460 -14.60 -27.15 -2.00
C LYS A 460 -14.31 -27.65 -0.59
N ALA A 461 -13.44 -28.65 -0.45
CA ALA A 461 -13.03 -29.18 0.84
C ALA A 461 -12.41 -28.10 1.75
N PHE A 462 -11.61 -27.18 1.20
CA PHE A 462 -11.03 -26.07 1.96
C PHE A 462 -12.06 -25.04 2.39
N ARG A 463 -13.03 -24.72 1.53
CA ARG A 463 -14.12 -23.81 1.87
C ARG A 463 -15.00 -24.40 2.98
N ASP A 464 -15.38 -25.67 2.84
CA ASP A 464 -16.30 -26.32 3.78
C ASP A 464 -15.65 -26.47 5.17
N ARG A 465 -14.37 -26.90 5.23
CA ARG A 465 -13.59 -26.89 6.48
C ARG A 465 -13.48 -25.50 7.12
N ARG A 466 -13.33 -24.45 6.31
CA ARG A 466 -13.33 -23.06 6.83
C ARG A 466 -14.65 -22.72 7.49
N TYR A 467 -15.78 -23.15 6.92
CA TYR A 467 -17.11 -22.91 7.49
C TYR A 467 -17.31 -23.69 8.79
N GLU A 468 -16.83 -24.93 8.87
CA GLU A 468 -16.80 -25.69 10.12
C GLU A 468 -16.03 -24.93 11.21
N TYR A 469 -14.81 -24.45 10.92
CA TYR A 469 -14.04 -23.66 11.89
C TYR A 469 -14.69 -22.32 12.24
N LYS A 470 -15.36 -21.65 11.28
CA LYS A 470 -16.14 -20.41 11.54
C LYS A 470 -17.30 -20.70 12.50
N ALA A 471 -17.98 -21.84 12.35
CA ALA A 471 -19.06 -22.26 13.23
C ALA A 471 -18.55 -22.65 14.64
N LEU A 472 -17.45 -23.39 14.71
CA LEU A 472 -16.79 -23.76 15.97
C LEU A 472 -16.29 -22.53 16.73
N LEU A 473 -15.73 -21.54 16.03
CA LEU A 473 -15.33 -20.26 16.60
C LEU A 473 -16.54 -19.52 17.20
N LYS A 474 -17.66 -19.45 16.48
CA LYS A 474 -18.90 -18.82 16.99
C LYS A 474 -19.43 -19.54 18.23
N SER A 475 -19.37 -20.87 18.26
CA SER A 475 -19.73 -21.66 19.44
C SER A 475 -18.78 -21.41 20.61
N ALA A 476 -17.46 -21.35 20.36
CA ALA A 476 -16.46 -21.08 21.37
C ALA A 476 -16.62 -19.69 22.00
N LYS A 477 -16.89 -18.65 21.19
CA LYS A 477 -17.18 -17.29 21.69
C LYS A 477 -18.41 -17.27 22.60
N LYS A 478 -19.52 -17.91 22.20
CA LYS A 478 -20.71 -18.02 23.04
C LYS A 478 -20.43 -18.71 24.37
N LYS A 479 -19.65 -19.80 24.35
CA LYS A 479 -19.25 -20.52 25.57
C LYS A 479 -18.31 -19.69 26.44
N LEU A 480 -17.42 -18.89 25.85
CA LEU A 480 -16.57 -17.96 26.58
C LEU A 480 -17.40 -16.87 27.26
N ASP A 481 -18.39 -16.31 26.57
CA ASP A 481 -19.30 -15.31 27.15
C ASP A 481 -20.11 -15.89 28.32
N GLN A 482 -20.53 -17.17 28.22
CA GLN A 482 -21.21 -17.89 29.30
C GLN A 482 -20.27 -18.15 30.48
N ALA A 483 -19.06 -18.65 30.23
CA ALA A 483 -18.05 -18.92 31.25
C ALA A 483 -17.56 -17.64 31.96
N THR A 484 -17.49 -16.52 31.23
CA THR A 484 -17.15 -15.21 31.80
C THR A 484 -18.24 -14.72 32.74
N LYS A 485 -19.51 -15.05 32.47
CA LYS A 485 -20.64 -14.76 33.35
C LYS A 485 -20.70 -15.70 34.56
N SER A 486 -20.28 -16.96 34.42
CA SER A 486 -20.23 -17.90 35.55
C SER A 486 -19.02 -17.69 36.47
N GLY A 487 -17.93 -17.09 35.96
CA GLY A 487 -16.74 -16.74 36.74
C GLY A 487 -15.69 -17.87 36.86
N ASP A 488 -15.86 -18.99 36.13
CA ASP A 488 -14.96 -20.14 36.22
C ASP A 488 -13.63 -19.94 35.48
N ILE A 489 -12.56 -19.66 36.23
CA ILE A 489 -11.23 -19.33 35.70
C ILE A 489 -10.66 -20.45 34.79
N SER A 490 -10.90 -21.73 35.14
CA SER A 490 -10.42 -22.87 34.36
C SER A 490 -11.13 -23.01 33.01
N GLU A 491 -12.46 -22.87 33.00
CA GLU A 491 -13.25 -22.92 31.76
C GLU A 491 -12.98 -21.70 30.87
N ILE A 492 -12.82 -20.51 31.46
CA ILE A 492 -12.44 -19.30 30.73
C ILE A 492 -11.12 -19.52 29.99
N LYS A 493 -10.10 -20.08 30.66
CA LYS A 493 -8.79 -20.35 30.04
C LYS A 493 -8.91 -21.37 28.89
N SER A 494 -9.68 -22.45 29.09
CA SER A 494 -9.91 -23.48 28.08
C SER A 494 -10.67 -22.93 26.85
N CYS A 495 -11.76 -22.19 27.09
CA CYS A 495 -12.57 -21.58 26.04
C CYS A 495 -11.78 -20.51 25.26
N LYS A 496 -10.95 -19.71 25.93
CA LYS A 496 -10.09 -18.71 25.29
C LYS A 496 -9.02 -19.37 24.41
N SER A 497 -8.44 -20.48 24.85
CA SER A 497 -7.50 -21.26 24.02
C SER A 497 -8.18 -21.82 22.76
N LYS A 498 -9.40 -22.38 22.91
CA LYS A 498 -10.19 -22.89 21.76
C LYS A 498 -10.61 -21.78 20.79
N GLU A 499 -10.97 -20.60 21.31
CA GLU A 499 -11.27 -19.43 20.48
C GLU A 499 -10.07 -19.06 19.61
N VAL A 500 -8.88 -18.92 20.20
CA VAL A 500 -7.65 -18.58 19.47
C VAL A 500 -7.30 -19.65 18.43
N LEU A 501 -7.47 -20.93 18.77
CA LEU A 501 -7.22 -22.03 17.84
C LEU A 501 -8.16 -21.98 16.63
N TYR A 502 -9.48 -21.88 16.85
CA TYR A 502 -10.46 -21.88 15.75
C TYR A 502 -10.40 -20.60 14.91
N ASP A 503 -10.09 -19.46 15.51
CA ASP A 503 -9.85 -18.21 14.78
C ASP A 503 -8.62 -18.37 13.86
N SER A 504 -7.52 -18.92 14.40
CA SER A 504 -6.30 -19.18 13.64
C SER A 504 -6.54 -20.16 12.48
N LEU A 505 -7.26 -21.26 12.72
CA LEU A 505 -7.60 -22.26 11.70
C LEU A 505 -8.48 -21.67 10.60
N GLN A 506 -9.49 -20.88 10.97
CA GLN A 506 -10.37 -20.21 10.01
C GLN A 506 -9.59 -19.23 9.12
N LEU A 507 -8.70 -18.44 9.72
CA LEU A 507 -7.89 -17.46 9.00
C LEU A 507 -6.86 -18.14 8.08
N ALA A 508 -6.26 -19.24 8.53
CA ALA A 508 -5.34 -20.06 7.73
C ALA A 508 -6.03 -20.55 6.45
N HIS A 509 -7.24 -21.10 6.58
CA HIS A 509 -8.02 -21.53 5.43
C HIS A 509 -8.43 -20.36 4.54
N LYS A 510 -8.79 -19.19 5.12
CA LYS A 510 -9.08 -17.97 4.34
C LYS A 510 -7.90 -17.54 3.47
N CYS A 511 -6.68 -17.55 4.01
CA CYS A 511 -5.47 -17.15 3.29
C CYS A 511 -5.18 -18.09 2.09
N ILE A 512 -5.27 -19.40 2.31
CA ILE A 512 -5.08 -20.40 1.24
C ILE A 512 -6.22 -20.31 0.22
N LEU A 513 -7.47 -20.15 0.66
CA LEU A 513 -8.63 -20.11 -0.21
C LEU A 513 -8.54 -18.98 -1.25
N ASN A 514 -8.16 -17.78 -0.80
CA ASN A 514 -7.93 -16.64 -1.69
C ASN A 514 -6.71 -16.83 -2.60
N SER A 515 -5.75 -17.67 -2.20
CA SER A 515 -4.53 -17.94 -2.96
C SER A 515 -4.74 -18.94 -4.10
N PHE A 516 -5.77 -19.80 -4.10
CA PHE A 516 -6.05 -20.71 -5.22
C PHE A 516 -6.30 -19.97 -6.53
N TYR A 517 -7.07 -18.89 -6.49
CA TYR A 517 -7.27 -18.03 -7.66
C TYR A 517 -5.95 -17.35 -8.09
N GLY A 518 -5.17 -16.81 -7.15
CA GLY A 518 -3.88 -16.19 -7.46
C GLY A 518 -2.84 -17.18 -7.99
N TYR A 519 -2.95 -18.45 -7.65
CA TYR A 519 -2.02 -19.51 -8.04
C TYR A 519 -2.06 -19.81 -9.54
N VAL A 520 -3.25 -19.82 -10.16
CA VAL A 520 -3.35 -20.18 -11.59
C VAL A 520 -2.66 -19.16 -12.51
N MET A 521 -2.44 -17.93 -12.05
CA MET A 521 -1.66 -16.90 -12.76
C MET A 521 -0.20 -16.79 -12.33
N ARG A 522 0.24 -17.58 -11.34
CA ARG A 522 1.60 -17.47 -10.83
C ARG A 522 2.60 -17.97 -11.87
N LYS A 523 3.66 -17.19 -12.10
CA LYS A 523 4.79 -17.61 -12.96
C LYS A 523 5.45 -18.88 -12.41
N GLY A 524 5.65 -19.87 -13.27
CA GLY A 524 6.20 -21.17 -12.88
C GLY A 524 5.23 -22.06 -12.10
N SER A 525 3.92 -21.76 -12.12
CA SER A 525 2.86 -22.67 -11.68
C SER A 525 2.82 -23.92 -12.57
N ARG A 526 2.45 -25.07 -11.99
CA ARG A 526 2.20 -26.31 -12.74
C ARG A 526 0.83 -26.28 -13.42
N TRP A 527 -0.18 -25.75 -12.72
CA TRP A 527 -1.54 -25.60 -13.25
C TRP A 527 -1.77 -24.12 -13.58
N HIS A 528 -1.08 -23.64 -14.61
CA HIS A 528 -1.22 -22.27 -15.09
C HIS A 528 -2.39 -22.16 -16.08
N SER A 529 -3.25 -21.17 -15.91
CA SER A 529 -4.24 -20.79 -16.92
C SER A 529 -4.65 -19.32 -16.75
N MET A 530 -4.45 -18.55 -17.82
CA MET A 530 -4.86 -17.15 -17.89
C MET A 530 -6.37 -17.04 -18.12
N GLU A 531 -6.91 -17.92 -18.94
CA GLU A 531 -8.31 -18.02 -19.32
C GLU A 531 -9.17 -18.25 -18.08
N MET A 532 -8.77 -19.20 -17.21
CA MET A 532 -9.48 -19.48 -15.96
C MET A 532 -9.58 -18.23 -15.09
N ALA A 533 -8.45 -17.55 -14.87
CA ALA A 533 -8.42 -16.35 -14.04
C ALA A 533 -9.21 -15.20 -14.67
N GLY A 534 -9.17 -15.09 -16.00
CA GLY A 534 -9.96 -14.14 -16.78
C GLY A 534 -11.46 -14.36 -16.63
N ILE A 535 -11.94 -15.60 -16.76
CA ILE A 535 -13.36 -15.96 -16.58
C ILE A 535 -13.82 -15.59 -15.17
N VAL A 536 -13.03 -15.95 -14.15
CA VAL A 536 -13.38 -15.67 -12.75
C VAL A 536 -13.55 -14.17 -12.51
N CYS A 537 -12.61 -13.36 -13.01
CA CYS A 537 -12.70 -11.90 -12.89
C CYS A 537 -13.86 -11.29 -13.69
N TYR A 538 -14.05 -11.75 -14.92
CA TYR A 538 -15.09 -11.22 -15.79
C TYR A 538 -16.48 -11.55 -15.28
N THR A 539 -16.71 -12.82 -14.88
CA THR A 539 -17.96 -13.25 -14.25
C THR A 539 -18.20 -12.48 -12.94
N GLY A 540 -17.16 -12.30 -12.14
CA GLY A 540 -17.26 -11.50 -10.91
C GLY A 540 -17.64 -10.05 -11.17
N ALA A 541 -17.01 -9.42 -12.17
CA ALA A 541 -17.36 -8.07 -12.59
C ALA A 541 -18.83 -7.97 -13.02
N GLN A 542 -19.31 -8.92 -13.84
CA GLN A 542 -20.72 -8.96 -14.27
C GLN A 542 -21.69 -9.11 -13.09
N ILE A 543 -21.40 -10.00 -12.12
CA ILE A 543 -22.25 -10.18 -10.92
C ILE A 543 -22.41 -8.85 -10.17
N ILE A 544 -21.29 -8.14 -9.95
CA ILE A 544 -21.30 -6.87 -9.22
C ILE A 544 -21.95 -5.75 -10.05
N THR A 545 -21.78 -5.74 -11.38
CA THR A 545 -22.48 -4.80 -12.26
C THR A 545 -24.00 -5.02 -12.23
N HIS A 546 -24.49 -6.26 -12.31
CA HIS A 546 -25.92 -6.55 -12.20
C HIS A 546 -26.48 -6.19 -10.81
N ALA A 547 -25.73 -6.48 -9.74
CA ALA A 547 -26.12 -6.09 -8.39
C ALA A 547 -26.17 -4.56 -8.23
N LYS A 548 -25.21 -3.85 -8.81
CA LYS A 548 -25.20 -2.38 -8.88
C LYS A 548 -26.45 -1.87 -9.61
N GLU A 549 -26.78 -2.41 -10.77
CA GLU A 549 -27.98 -1.98 -11.53
C GLU A 549 -29.28 -2.15 -10.74
N LEU A 550 -29.38 -3.21 -9.92
CA LEU A 550 -30.52 -3.37 -9.01
C LEU A 550 -30.49 -2.30 -7.90
N VAL A 551 -29.34 -2.12 -7.24
CA VAL A 551 -29.16 -1.16 -6.15
C VAL A 551 -29.35 0.29 -6.61
N GLU A 552 -28.95 0.66 -7.83
CA GLU A 552 -29.21 1.99 -8.43
C GLU A 552 -30.69 2.30 -8.58
N LYS A 553 -31.54 1.27 -8.73
CA LYS A 553 -32.98 1.41 -8.92
C LYS A 553 -33.75 1.43 -7.60
N VAL A 554 -33.22 0.80 -6.54
CA VAL A 554 -33.85 0.73 -5.21
C VAL A 554 -33.19 1.64 -4.17
N GLY A 555 -32.08 2.29 -4.49
CA GLY A 555 -31.31 3.11 -3.57
C GLY A 555 -30.18 3.87 -4.26
N ARG A 556 -29.12 4.17 -3.51
CA ARG A 556 -27.95 4.91 -4.01
C ARG A 556 -26.68 4.12 -3.74
N PRO A 557 -26.04 3.54 -4.77
CA PRO A 557 -24.71 2.97 -4.58
C PRO A 557 -23.67 4.09 -4.47
N LEU A 558 -22.77 3.93 -3.51
CA LEU A 558 -21.77 4.93 -3.15
C LEU A 558 -20.40 4.56 -3.73
N GLU A 559 -19.97 3.33 -3.47
CA GLU A 559 -18.73 2.76 -3.99
C GLU A 559 -18.91 1.28 -4.31
N LEU A 560 -18.27 0.86 -5.39
CA LEU A 560 -18.22 -0.50 -5.86
C LEU A 560 -16.77 -0.98 -5.74
N ASP A 561 -16.58 -1.97 -4.88
CA ASP A 561 -15.34 -2.72 -4.74
C ASP A 561 -15.39 -4.02 -5.56
N THR A 562 -14.32 -4.79 -5.53
CA THR A 562 -14.17 -5.98 -6.39
C THR A 562 -15.20 -7.08 -6.11
N ASP A 563 -15.63 -7.20 -4.86
CA ASP A 563 -16.49 -8.25 -4.33
C ASP A 563 -17.73 -7.70 -3.59
N GLY A 564 -17.78 -6.38 -3.33
CA GLY A 564 -18.87 -5.77 -2.58
C GLY A 564 -19.29 -4.37 -3.05
N ILE A 565 -20.49 -3.98 -2.64
CA ILE A 565 -21.11 -2.70 -2.96
C ILE A 565 -21.44 -1.99 -1.65
N TRP A 566 -20.94 -0.76 -1.51
CA TRP A 566 -21.39 0.17 -0.49
C TRP A 566 -22.59 0.93 -1.02
N CYS A 567 -23.71 0.88 -0.31
CA CYS A 567 -24.93 1.56 -0.72
C CYS A 567 -25.68 2.20 0.45
N ALA A 568 -26.39 3.28 0.14
CA ALA A 568 -27.40 3.87 0.98
C ALA A 568 -28.78 3.43 0.49
N LEU A 569 -29.56 2.79 1.36
CA LEU A 569 -30.96 2.44 1.12
C LEU A 569 -31.89 3.38 1.90
N PRO A 570 -33.13 3.63 1.46
CA PRO A 570 -34.10 4.42 2.24
C PRO A 570 -34.45 3.73 3.56
N ALA A 571 -34.72 4.50 4.62
CA ALA A 571 -35.17 3.94 5.90
C ALA A 571 -36.50 3.17 5.81
N GLY A 572 -37.38 3.53 4.87
CA GLY A 572 -38.59 2.75 4.58
C GLY A 572 -38.35 1.39 3.88
N PHE A 573 -37.11 1.05 3.53
CA PHE A 573 -36.79 -0.21 2.85
C PHE A 573 -36.78 -1.39 3.84
N PRO A 574 -37.34 -2.57 3.47
CA PRO A 574 -37.33 -3.73 4.35
C PRO A 574 -35.90 -4.20 4.69
N GLU A 575 -35.59 -4.35 5.97
CA GLU A 575 -34.25 -4.71 6.44
C GLU A 575 -34.12 -6.18 6.86
N ASN A 576 -34.46 -6.47 8.13
CA ASN A 576 -34.27 -7.75 8.78
C ASN A 576 -35.63 -8.31 9.17
N ILE A 577 -35.97 -9.46 8.59
CA ILE A 577 -37.22 -10.17 8.81
C ILE A 577 -36.94 -11.34 9.73
N THR A 578 -37.60 -11.37 10.89
CA THR A 578 -37.46 -12.47 11.85
C THR A 578 -38.59 -13.47 11.71
N PHE A 579 -38.26 -14.71 11.35
CA PHE A 579 -39.18 -15.84 11.31
C PHE A 579 -39.09 -16.65 12.61
N SER A 580 -40.24 -17.09 13.11
CA SER A 580 -40.35 -18.06 14.19
C SER A 580 -40.37 -19.47 13.60
N THR A 581 -39.61 -20.39 14.20
CA THR A 581 -39.50 -21.78 13.73
C THR A 581 -39.97 -22.73 14.83
N SER A 582 -40.40 -23.93 14.43
CA SER A 582 -40.77 -25.02 15.35
C SER A 582 -39.57 -25.87 15.81
N ASP A 583 -38.35 -25.55 15.36
CA ASP A 583 -37.11 -26.26 15.71
C ASP A 583 -36.51 -25.77 17.05
N GLU A 584 -36.37 -26.65 18.04
CA GLU A 584 -35.86 -26.34 19.39
C GLU A 584 -34.44 -25.72 19.41
N LYS A 585 -33.61 -26.03 18.41
CA LYS A 585 -32.21 -25.54 18.31
C LYS A 585 -32.08 -24.14 17.69
N ARG A 586 -33.07 -23.67 16.93
CA ARG A 586 -33.03 -22.38 16.21
C ARG A 586 -34.39 -21.69 16.19
N SER A 587 -34.93 -21.35 17.36
CA SER A 587 -36.27 -20.77 17.52
C SER A 587 -36.57 -19.47 16.75
N ARG A 588 -35.53 -18.71 16.34
CA ARG A 588 -35.68 -17.47 15.56
C ARG A 588 -34.65 -17.44 14.42
N LEU A 589 -35.12 -17.22 13.20
CA LEU A 589 -34.30 -17.02 12.01
C LEU A 589 -34.43 -15.56 11.54
N THR A 590 -33.31 -14.84 11.48
CA THR A 590 -33.27 -13.47 10.92
C THR A 590 -32.73 -13.51 9.50
N VAL A 591 -33.54 -13.04 8.55
CA VAL A 591 -33.18 -12.93 7.14
C VAL A 591 -33.06 -11.46 6.77
N SER A 592 -31.95 -11.07 6.13
CA SER A 592 -31.80 -9.74 5.55
C SER A 592 -32.42 -9.70 4.14
N TYR A 593 -33.44 -8.87 3.94
CA TYR A 593 -34.15 -8.76 2.67
C TYR A 593 -33.29 -8.23 1.51
N PRO A 594 -32.46 -7.18 1.67
CA PRO A 594 -31.55 -6.73 0.61
C PRO A 594 -30.62 -7.85 0.11
N GLY A 595 -30.06 -8.64 1.03
CA GLY A 595 -29.22 -9.78 0.71
C GLY A 595 -30.02 -10.90 0.02
N ALA A 596 -31.21 -11.21 0.53
CA ALA A 596 -32.09 -12.20 -0.08
C ALA A 596 -32.43 -11.84 -1.52
N ALA A 597 -32.89 -10.62 -1.80
CA ALA A 597 -33.26 -10.16 -3.13
C ALA A 597 -32.10 -10.32 -4.15
N LEU A 598 -30.88 -9.95 -3.75
CA LEU A 598 -29.69 -10.13 -4.59
C LEU A 598 -29.35 -11.62 -4.82
N ASN A 599 -29.55 -12.47 -3.81
CA ASN A 599 -29.23 -13.89 -3.91
C ASN A 599 -30.13 -14.64 -4.92
N ILE A 600 -31.40 -14.25 -5.07
CA ILE A 600 -32.26 -14.83 -6.13
C ILE A 600 -31.90 -14.31 -7.50
N MET A 601 -31.56 -13.02 -7.62
CA MET A 601 -31.04 -12.47 -8.86
C MET A 601 -29.79 -13.24 -9.31
N ILE A 602 -28.86 -13.52 -8.39
CA ILE A 602 -27.69 -14.35 -8.69
C ILE A 602 -28.10 -15.76 -9.11
N ARG A 603 -29.00 -16.39 -8.36
CA ARG A 603 -29.45 -17.76 -8.68
C ARG A 603 -30.01 -17.82 -10.09
N ASP A 604 -30.89 -16.90 -10.45
CA ASP A 604 -31.57 -16.94 -11.74
C ASP A 604 -30.62 -16.62 -12.91
N ALA A 605 -29.60 -15.79 -12.70
CA ALA A 605 -28.65 -15.38 -13.75
C ALA A 605 -27.38 -16.24 -13.86
N TYR A 606 -26.87 -16.80 -12.76
CA TYR A 606 -25.52 -17.40 -12.69
C TYR A 606 -25.49 -18.86 -12.23
N THR A 607 -26.63 -19.54 -12.10
CA THR A 607 -26.65 -20.97 -11.79
C THR A 607 -26.09 -21.80 -12.95
N ASN A 608 -25.31 -22.83 -12.62
CA ASN A 608 -24.77 -23.75 -13.60
C ASN A 608 -25.64 -25.01 -13.68
N ASP A 609 -26.54 -25.07 -14.67
CA ASP A 609 -27.38 -26.24 -14.95
C ASP A 609 -26.66 -27.39 -15.66
N GLN A 610 -25.38 -27.20 -16.01
CA GLN A 610 -24.55 -28.16 -16.75
C GLN A 610 -23.54 -28.88 -15.83
N TYR A 611 -23.71 -28.82 -14.51
CA TYR A 611 -22.74 -29.40 -13.58
C TYR A 611 -22.79 -30.93 -13.62
N HIS A 612 -21.74 -31.58 -14.14
CA HIS A 612 -21.69 -33.05 -14.24
C HIS A 612 -20.92 -33.63 -13.04
N ASN A 613 -21.62 -34.41 -12.23
CA ASN A 613 -21.05 -35.16 -11.11
C ASN A 613 -20.86 -36.63 -11.50
N LEU A 614 -19.66 -37.17 -11.30
CA LEU A 614 -19.36 -38.57 -11.55
C LEU A 614 -19.95 -39.42 -10.41
N VAL A 615 -20.95 -40.26 -10.71
CA VAL A 615 -21.62 -41.12 -9.72
C VAL A 615 -21.00 -42.52 -9.71
N ASP A 616 -20.69 -43.05 -10.90
CA ASP A 616 -20.08 -44.37 -11.07
C ASP A 616 -18.74 -44.21 -11.81
N LYS A 617 -17.64 -44.54 -11.14
CA LYS A 617 -16.27 -44.43 -11.68
C LYS A 617 -15.98 -45.50 -12.73
N ASP A 618 -16.51 -46.70 -12.57
CA ASP A 618 -16.20 -47.85 -13.44
C ASP A 618 -16.96 -47.74 -14.75
N ARG A 619 -18.24 -47.37 -14.68
CA ARG A 619 -19.09 -47.16 -15.87
C ARG A 619 -19.01 -45.75 -16.44
N LYS A 620 -18.27 -44.84 -15.79
CA LYS A 620 -18.15 -43.41 -16.15
C LYS A 620 -19.51 -42.72 -16.32
N ILE A 621 -20.45 -42.96 -15.40
CA ILE A 621 -21.80 -42.39 -15.43
C ILE A 621 -21.81 -41.05 -14.70
N TYR A 622 -22.33 -40.03 -15.37
CA TYR A 622 -22.44 -38.67 -14.84
C TYR A 622 -23.90 -38.29 -14.60
N LYS A 623 -24.17 -37.66 -13.45
CA LYS A 623 -25.45 -37.02 -13.13
C LYS A 623 -25.31 -35.52 -13.29
N ILE A 624 -26.26 -34.90 -13.98
CA ILE A 624 -26.32 -33.44 -14.13
C ILE A 624 -27.10 -32.86 -12.96
N THR A 625 -26.54 -31.86 -12.29
CA THR A 625 -27.17 -31.10 -11.20
C THR A 625 -27.06 -29.60 -11.47
N ALA A 626 -27.99 -28.82 -10.95
CA ALA A 626 -27.86 -27.36 -10.91
C ALA A 626 -27.06 -26.97 -9.67
N GLU A 627 -25.91 -26.31 -9.85
CA GLU A 627 -25.05 -25.87 -8.75
C GLU A 627 -24.92 -24.35 -8.76
N ASN A 628 -25.07 -23.73 -7.59
CA ASN A 628 -24.72 -22.34 -7.35
C ASN A 628 -24.32 -22.16 -5.90
N SER A 629 -23.14 -21.59 -5.67
CA SER A 629 -22.59 -21.35 -4.33
C SER A 629 -22.28 -19.88 -4.06
N ILE A 630 -22.68 -18.99 -4.97
CA ILE A 630 -22.41 -17.55 -4.89
C ILE A 630 -23.56 -16.92 -4.09
N ALA A 631 -23.22 -16.25 -2.99
CA ALA A 631 -24.19 -15.55 -2.15
C ALA A 631 -23.60 -14.25 -1.60
N PHE A 632 -24.43 -13.21 -1.56
CA PHE A 632 -24.17 -11.98 -0.81
C PHE A 632 -24.40 -12.20 0.68
N GLU A 633 -23.44 -11.74 1.46
CA GLU A 633 -23.52 -11.47 2.88
C GLU A 633 -23.77 -9.95 3.05
N VAL A 634 -24.63 -9.59 4.01
CA VAL A 634 -24.91 -8.19 4.35
C VAL A 634 -24.14 -7.83 5.60
N ASP A 635 -23.40 -6.73 5.54
CA ASP A 635 -22.67 -6.16 6.67
C ASP A 635 -23.13 -4.72 6.93
N GLY A 636 -23.35 -4.38 8.21
CA GLY A 636 -24.04 -3.17 8.64
C GLY A 636 -25.33 -3.45 9.43
N PRO A 637 -26.14 -2.41 9.73
CA PRO A 637 -26.02 -1.03 9.24
C PRO A 637 -24.86 -0.24 9.87
N TYR A 638 -24.39 0.77 9.14
CA TYR A 638 -23.33 1.70 9.59
C TYR A 638 -23.86 3.11 9.85
N LYS A 639 -23.22 3.85 10.75
CA LYS A 639 -23.64 5.21 11.14
C LYS A 639 -23.29 6.26 10.09
N ALA A 640 -22.07 6.18 9.57
CA ALA A 640 -21.55 7.20 8.66
C ALA A 640 -20.55 6.60 7.67
N MET A 641 -20.55 7.14 6.44
CA MET A 641 -19.57 6.85 5.41
C MET A 641 -19.10 8.15 4.76
N VAL A 642 -17.78 8.30 4.61
CA VAL A 642 -17.14 9.48 4.03
C VAL A 642 -16.32 9.07 2.80
N LEU A 643 -16.64 9.66 1.66
CA LEU A 643 -16.04 9.37 0.36
C LEU A 643 -15.40 10.63 -0.25
N PRO A 644 -14.08 10.63 -0.54
CA PRO A 644 -13.39 11.77 -1.11
C PRO A 644 -13.62 11.88 -2.63
N ALA A 645 -13.48 13.09 -3.16
CA ALA A 645 -13.57 13.39 -4.58
C ALA A 645 -12.18 13.62 -5.22
N SER A 646 -12.08 13.40 -6.53
CA SER A 646 -10.88 13.76 -7.29
C SER A 646 -10.81 15.25 -7.55
N LYS A 647 -9.60 15.77 -7.77
CA LYS A 647 -9.39 17.13 -8.28
C LYS A 647 -9.69 17.25 -9.78
N GLU A 648 -9.52 16.17 -10.52
CA GLU A 648 -9.73 16.13 -11.97
C GLU A 648 -11.19 15.84 -12.28
N GLU A 649 -11.77 16.61 -13.21
CA GLU A 649 -13.15 16.43 -13.65
C GLU A 649 -13.38 15.03 -14.24
N GLY A 650 -14.51 14.41 -13.90
CA GLY A 650 -14.89 13.09 -14.40
C GLY A 650 -14.07 11.92 -13.86
N LYS A 651 -12.95 12.16 -13.17
CA LYS A 651 -12.22 11.13 -12.43
C LYS A 651 -12.72 11.08 -11.00
N ARG A 652 -12.76 9.88 -10.43
CA ARG A 652 -13.14 9.66 -9.02
C ARG A 652 -12.07 8.82 -8.32
N LEU A 653 -11.95 9.01 -7.01
CA LEU A 653 -10.95 8.32 -6.21
C LEU A 653 -11.50 6.97 -5.75
N LYS A 654 -11.02 5.91 -6.39
CA LYS A 654 -11.39 4.54 -6.06
C LYS A 654 -10.65 4.04 -4.81
N LYS A 655 -11.26 3.14 -4.03
CA LYS A 655 -10.69 2.48 -2.85
C LYS A 655 -10.28 3.45 -1.75
N ARG A 656 -11.04 4.52 -1.56
CA ARG A 656 -10.79 5.53 -0.51
C ARG A 656 -12.08 5.87 0.20
N TYR A 657 -12.22 5.43 1.44
CA TYR A 657 -13.42 5.66 2.24
C TYR A 657 -13.14 5.44 3.73
N ALA A 658 -13.93 6.11 4.55
CA ALA A 658 -13.95 5.96 6.01
C ALA A 658 -15.38 5.62 6.44
N VAL A 659 -15.53 4.57 7.25
CA VAL A 659 -16.82 4.05 7.71
C VAL A 659 -16.81 3.96 9.24
N PHE A 660 -17.91 4.36 9.87
CA PHE A 660 -18.05 4.42 11.32
C PHE A 660 -19.22 3.56 11.82
N ASN A 661 -18.99 2.91 12.95
CA ASN A 661 -20.03 2.20 13.69
C ASN A 661 -20.94 3.17 14.46
N PHE A 662 -22.07 2.68 14.97
CA PHE A 662 -22.97 3.47 15.82
C PHE A 662 -22.30 3.99 17.09
N ASP A 663 -21.36 3.22 17.64
CA ASP A 663 -20.53 3.56 18.81
C ASP A 663 -19.60 4.76 18.57
N GLY A 664 -19.50 5.25 17.33
CA GLY A 664 -18.54 6.27 16.91
C GLY A 664 -17.13 5.72 16.64
N SER A 665 -16.90 4.43 16.86
CA SER A 665 -15.64 3.77 16.51
C SER A 665 -15.47 3.66 14.99
N LEU A 666 -14.23 3.82 14.53
CA LEU A 666 -13.87 3.66 13.13
C LEU A 666 -13.93 2.17 12.76
N ALA A 667 -14.91 1.80 11.94
CA ALA A 667 -15.12 0.42 11.48
C ALA A 667 -14.07 0.05 10.43
N GLU A 668 -13.98 0.89 9.39
CA GLU A 668 -13.08 0.66 8.27
C GLU A 668 -12.53 1.96 7.69
N LEU A 669 -11.25 1.92 7.30
CA LEU A 669 -10.56 3.05 6.67
C LEU A 669 -9.68 2.50 5.54
N LYS A 670 -10.00 2.81 4.29
CA LYS A 670 -9.25 2.33 3.12
C LYS A 670 -8.61 3.48 2.35
N GLY A 671 -7.42 3.21 1.81
CA GLY A 671 -6.74 4.05 0.81
C GLY A 671 -6.20 5.41 1.24
N PHE A 672 -6.58 5.94 2.41
CA PHE A 672 -6.11 7.22 2.94
C PHE A 672 -4.64 7.21 3.40
N GLU A 673 -4.04 8.39 3.38
CA GLU A 673 -2.64 8.66 3.70
C GLU A 673 -2.29 8.32 5.17
N VAL A 674 -3.26 8.38 6.11
CA VAL A 674 -3.11 7.91 7.51
C VAL A 674 -2.53 6.50 7.60
N LYS A 675 -3.01 5.57 6.76
CA LYS A 675 -2.55 4.17 6.76
C LYS A 675 -1.30 3.93 5.90
N ARG A 676 -0.84 4.92 5.12
CA ARG A 676 0.29 4.76 4.20
C ARG A 676 1.63 5.08 4.88
N ARG A 677 2.66 4.31 4.55
CA ARG A 677 4.04 4.58 4.99
C ARG A 677 4.56 5.83 4.27
N GLY A 678 5.16 6.73 5.02
CA GLY A 678 6.03 7.74 4.44
C GLY A 678 5.40 8.99 3.85
N GLU A 679 4.07 9.06 3.84
CA GLU A 679 3.36 10.31 3.53
C GLU A 679 3.60 11.35 4.63
N LEU A 680 3.37 12.62 4.28
CA LEU A 680 3.55 13.77 5.16
C LEU A 680 2.76 13.61 6.47
N GLN A 681 3.43 13.74 7.61
CA GLN A 681 2.83 13.54 8.91
C GLN A 681 1.69 14.55 9.18
N LEU A 682 1.85 15.80 8.73
CA LEU A 682 0.79 16.81 8.74
C LEU A 682 -0.53 16.30 8.13
N ILE A 683 -0.48 15.63 6.97
CA ILE A 683 -1.70 15.14 6.30
C ILE A 683 -2.35 14.01 7.11
N LYS A 684 -1.53 13.18 7.78
CA LYS A 684 -2.05 12.10 8.62
C LYS A 684 -2.77 12.65 9.84
N ASN A 685 -2.16 13.61 10.53
CA ASN A 685 -2.75 14.25 11.71
C ASN A 685 -4.03 15.02 11.33
N PHE A 686 -4.00 15.73 10.19
CA PHE A 686 -5.18 16.39 9.63
C PHE A 686 -6.31 15.38 9.35
N GLN A 687 -6.03 14.29 8.64
CA GLN A 687 -7.04 13.28 8.30
C GLN A 687 -7.65 12.63 9.55
N SER A 688 -6.83 12.23 10.53
CA SER A 688 -7.32 11.69 11.80
C SER A 688 -8.27 12.66 12.50
N SER A 689 -7.92 13.95 12.56
CA SER A 689 -8.74 14.96 13.23
C SER A 689 -10.04 15.26 12.48
N VAL A 690 -10.00 15.32 11.15
CA VAL A 690 -11.16 15.64 10.30
C VAL A 690 -12.19 14.51 10.31
N PHE A 691 -11.75 13.26 10.34
CA PHE A 691 -12.65 12.11 10.38
C PHE A 691 -13.54 12.11 11.64
N ASP A 692 -12.99 12.48 12.80
CA ASP A 692 -13.75 12.61 14.03
C ASP A 692 -14.73 13.81 13.98
N ALA A 693 -14.38 14.88 13.27
CA ALA A 693 -15.27 16.04 13.11
C ALA A 693 -16.50 15.76 12.25
N PHE A 694 -16.42 14.84 11.29
CA PHE A 694 -17.58 14.47 10.45
C PHE A 694 -18.72 13.81 11.24
N LEU A 695 -18.44 13.31 12.45
CA LEU A 695 -19.45 12.76 13.36
C LEU A 695 -20.21 13.84 14.15
N LYS A 696 -19.73 15.08 14.15
CA LYS A 696 -20.34 16.23 14.84
C LYS A 696 -21.28 16.99 13.90
N GLY A 697 -22.26 17.70 14.47
CA GLY A 697 -23.26 18.48 13.73
C GLY A 697 -24.56 17.70 13.45
N SER A 698 -25.65 18.46 13.34
CA SER A 698 -27.02 17.96 13.12
C SER A 698 -27.48 18.12 11.67
N THR A 699 -26.98 19.14 10.97
CA THR A 699 -27.24 19.37 9.54
C THR A 699 -25.99 19.14 8.70
N LEU A 700 -26.16 18.90 7.39
CA LEU A 700 -25.03 18.66 6.48
C LEU A 700 -24.09 19.89 6.43
N GLU A 701 -24.65 21.09 6.50
CA GLU A 701 -23.89 22.35 6.51
C GLU A 701 -23.05 22.48 7.80
N GLU A 702 -23.64 22.21 8.97
CA GLU A 702 -22.94 22.20 10.25
C GLU A 702 -21.80 21.16 10.29
N VAL A 703 -22.02 19.98 9.71
CA VAL A 703 -20.99 18.93 9.62
C VAL A 703 -19.78 19.44 8.82
N TYR A 704 -20.03 20.06 7.66
CA TYR A 704 -18.96 20.64 6.85
C TYR A 704 -18.29 21.86 7.52
N GLN A 705 -19.03 22.67 8.27
CA GLN A 705 -18.47 23.76 9.07
C GLN A 705 -17.56 23.25 10.21
N CYS A 706 -17.95 22.18 10.90
CA CYS A 706 -17.10 21.53 11.89
C CYS A 706 -15.78 21.04 11.26
N ALA A 707 -15.86 20.38 10.10
CA ALA A 707 -14.67 19.96 9.37
C ALA A 707 -13.82 21.14 8.87
N ALA A 708 -14.46 22.24 8.46
CA ALA A 708 -13.79 23.47 8.03
C ALA A 708 -13.02 24.13 9.18
N SER A 709 -13.57 24.17 10.39
CA SER A 709 -12.86 24.73 11.56
C SER A 709 -11.52 24.03 11.82
N ILE A 710 -11.47 22.71 11.63
CA ILE A 710 -10.24 21.93 11.72
C ILE A 710 -9.30 22.25 10.56
N ALA A 711 -9.84 22.36 9.34
CA ALA A 711 -9.04 22.74 8.18
C ALA A 711 -8.39 24.12 8.34
N ASP A 712 -9.13 25.10 8.84
CA ASP A 712 -8.63 26.44 9.12
C ASP A 712 -7.57 26.45 10.22
N TYR A 713 -7.75 25.67 11.30
CA TYR A 713 -6.73 25.49 12.33
C TYR A 713 -5.39 25.00 11.74
N TRP A 714 -5.41 23.97 10.89
CA TRP A 714 -4.20 23.46 10.25
C TRP A 714 -3.63 24.42 9.20
N LEU A 715 -4.49 25.18 8.50
CA LEU A 715 -4.04 26.23 7.60
C LEU A 715 -3.37 27.38 8.37
N ASP A 716 -3.90 27.78 9.52
CA ASP A 716 -3.33 28.85 10.35
C ASP A 716 -1.93 28.50 10.85
N ILE A 717 -1.69 27.23 11.19
CA ILE A 717 -0.34 26.74 11.51
C ILE A 717 0.62 26.97 10.32
N LEU A 718 0.19 26.69 9.09
CA LEU A 718 1.04 26.87 7.90
C LEU A 718 1.22 28.34 7.51
N PHE A 719 0.16 29.14 7.57
CA PHE A 719 0.21 30.57 7.23
C PHE A 719 0.99 31.39 8.26
N SER A 720 0.92 31.01 9.54
CA SER A 720 1.78 31.57 10.61
C SER A 720 3.24 31.09 10.54
N LYS A 721 3.59 30.25 9.55
CA LYS A 721 4.90 29.60 9.41
C LYS A 721 5.32 28.86 10.69
N GLY A 722 4.34 28.30 11.41
CA GLY A 722 4.50 27.52 12.63
C GLY A 722 5.03 28.31 13.83
N SER A 723 4.81 29.63 13.93
CA SER A 723 5.38 30.48 15.01
C SER A 723 5.14 29.93 16.42
N CYS A 724 4.00 29.29 16.64
CA CYS A 724 3.60 28.71 17.92
C CYS A 724 4.14 27.29 18.20
N ILE A 725 4.87 26.68 17.27
CA ILE A 725 5.32 25.27 17.34
C ILE A 725 6.84 25.22 17.51
N SER A 726 7.34 24.27 18.30
CA SER A 726 8.78 24.06 18.49
C SER A 726 9.45 23.49 17.24
N ASP A 727 10.75 23.73 17.05
CA ASP A 727 11.47 23.26 15.86
C ASP A 727 11.46 21.72 15.71
N LYS A 728 11.47 20.99 16.84
CA LYS A 728 11.39 19.52 16.84
C LYS A 728 10.04 19.01 16.34
N GLU A 729 8.95 19.56 16.87
CA GLU A 729 7.58 19.22 16.43
C GLU A 729 7.36 19.63 14.97
N LEU A 730 7.93 20.77 14.55
CA LEU A 730 7.87 21.23 13.16
C LEU A 730 8.54 20.24 12.20
N PHE A 731 9.69 19.67 12.57
CA PHE A 731 10.34 18.62 11.78
C PHE A 731 9.50 17.37 11.69
N GLU A 732 8.92 16.92 12.80
CA GLU A 732 8.09 15.73 12.79
C GLU A 732 6.87 15.92 11.88
N LEU A 733 6.24 17.08 11.96
CA LEU A 733 5.03 17.43 11.21
C LEU A 733 5.30 17.60 9.70
N LEU A 734 6.40 18.27 9.31
CA LEU A 734 6.73 18.58 7.91
C LEU A 734 7.65 17.56 7.24
N SER A 735 8.25 16.63 7.98
CA SER A 735 9.09 15.59 7.39
C SER A 735 8.29 14.56 6.61
N GLU A 736 8.83 14.17 5.47
CA GLU A 736 8.31 13.08 4.64
C GLU A 736 9.28 11.90 4.67
N ASN A 737 8.81 10.70 5.04
CA ASN A 737 9.67 9.54 5.27
C ASN A 737 9.60 8.53 4.13
N ARG A 738 10.51 8.58 3.15
CA ARG A 738 10.49 7.64 2.03
C ARG A 738 11.61 6.62 2.08
N SER A 739 11.26 5.34 2.05
CA SER A 739 12.22 4.23 1.97
C SER A 739 12.56 3.88 0.52
N LEU A 740 13.85 3.73 0.21
CA LEU A 740 14.32 3.19 -1.08
C LEU A 740 14.30 1.66 -1.05
N SER A 741 13.65 1.03 -2.01
CA SER A 741 13.51 -0.44 -2.06
C SER A 741 14.77 -1.15 -2.57
N ARG A 742 15.58 -0.48 -3.38
CA ARG A 742 16.81 -1.01 -4.00
C ARG A 742 18.01 -0.15 -3.60
N LYS A 743 19.22 -0.57 -3.98
CA LYS A 743 20.43 0.21 -3.74
C LYS A 743 20.43 1.46 -4.63
N LEU A 744 21.14 2.50 -4.23
CA LEU A 744 21.19 3.77 -4.99
C LEU A 744 21.80 3.58 -6.39
N GLU A 745 22.76 2.67 -6.53
CA GLU A 745 23.42 2.33 -7.80
C GLU A 745 22.43 1.76 -8.83
N ASP A 746 21.49 0.91 -8.37
CA ASP A 746 20.48 0.25 -9.22
C ASP A 746 19.51 1.25 -9.87
N TYR A 747 19.34 2.43 -9.27
CA TYR A 747 18.47 3.48 -9.80
C TYR A 747 19.13 4.30 -10.91
N GLY A 748 20.46 4.24 -11.06
CA GLY A 748 21.21 4.89 -12.15
C GLY A 748 20.87 6.37 -12.33
N SER A 749 20.24 6.71 -13.45
CA SER A 749 19.87 8.09 -13.85
C SER A 749 18.44 8.52 -13.48
N GLN A 750 17.66 7.65 -12.83
CA GLN A 750 16.29 7.97 -12.41
C GLN A 750 16.27 9.16 -11.43
N LYS A 751 15.22 9.98 -11.52
CA LYS A 751 15.09 11.22 -10.74
C LYS A 751 13.89 11.10 -9.80
N SER A 752 14.15 11.16 -8.50
CA SER A 752 13.11 11.25 -7.47
C SER A 752 13.63 12.05 -6.26
N THR A 753 12.71 12.51 -5.40
CA THR A 753 13.06 13.18 -4.14
C THR A 753 13.92 12.28 -3.26
N SER A 754 13.54 11.01 -3.12
CA SER A 754 14.26 10.01 -2.33
C SER A 754 15.67 9.73 -2.85
N ILE A 755 15.85 9.62 -4.17
CA ILE A 755 17.17 9.41 -4.80
C ILE A 755 18.06 10.64 -4.57
N THR A 756 17.49 11.84 -4.70
CA THR A 756 18.23 13.09 -4.48
C THR A 756 18.71 13.19 -3.03
N VAL A 757 17.84 12.87 -2.07
CA VAL A 757 18.20 12.87 -0.64
C VAL A 757 19.21 11.78 -0.33
N ALA A 758 19.09 10.58 -0.90
CA ALA A 758 20.08 9.52 -0.71
C ALA A 758 21.47 9.94 -1.25
N ARG A 759 21.54 10.63 -2.40
CA ARG A 759 22.80 11.20 -2.90
C ARG A 759 23.34 12.28 -1.96
N ARG A 760 22.49 13.16 -1.43
CA ARG A 760 22.88 14.18 -0.46
C ARG A 760 23.38 13.58 0.86
N LEU A 761 22.76 12.49 1.31
CA LEU A 761 23.20 11.73 2.48
C LEU A 761 24.55 11.06 2.23
N ALA A 762 24.79 10.49 1.04
CA ALA A 762 26.11 9.97 0.66
C ALA A 762 27.19 11.07 0.67
N GLU A 763 26.87 12.25 0.13
CA GLU A 763 27.79 13.39 0.13
C GLU A 763 28.08 13.96 1.53
N PHE A 764 27.12 13.84 2.46
CA PHE A 764 27.21 14.41 3.81
C PHE A 764 27.81 13.42 4.84
N LEU A 765 27.31 12.19 4.89
CA LEU A 765 27.71 11.16 5.85
C LEU A 765 28.70 10.13 5.27
N GLY A 766 28.90 10.13 3.95
CA GLY A 766 29.78 9.20 3.23
C GLY A 766 29.03 8.07 2.52
N ASP A 767 29.70 7.44 1.55
CA ASP A 767 29.13 6.40 0.68
C ASP A 767 28.68 5.13 1.43
N GLU A 768 29.15 4.92 2.67
CA GLU A 768 28.79 3.75 3.47
C GLU A 768 27.31 3.67 3.81
N MET A 769 26.65 4.82 3.98
CA MET A 769 25.22 4.90 4.32
C MET A 769 24.30 4.40 3.21
N VAL A 770 24.80 4.24 1.98
CA VAL A 770 23.96 3.92 0.80
C VAL A 770 24.36 2.60 0.13
N LYS A 771 25.23 1.81 0.79
CA LYS A 771 25.63 0.47 0.32
C LYS A 771 24.49 -0.55 0.39
N ASP A 772 23.58 -0.39 1.36
CA ASP A 772 22.49 -1.31 1.63
C ASP A 772 21.15 -0.82 1.06
N ALA A 773 20.29 -1.78 0.71
CA ALA A 773 18.91 -1.50 0.30
C ALA A 773 18.04 -1.20 1.53
N GLY A 774 16.98 -0.40 1.36
CA GLY A 774 16.06 -0.08 2.44
C GLY A 774 16.34 1.24 3.18
N LEU A 775 17.23 2.10 2.67
CA LEU A 775 17.54 3.39 3.27
C LEU A 775 16.28 4.23 3.47
N ASN A 776 16.04 4.67 4.70
CA ASN A 776 14.94 5.56 5.05
C ASN A 776 15.38 7.02 4.90
N CYS A 777 14.89 7.69 3.87
CA CYS A 777 15.17 9.10 3.64
C CYS A 777 14.09 9.95 4.33
N LYS A 778 14.46 10.66 5.40
CA LYS A 778 13.64 11.74 5.98
C LYS A 778 13.87 13.02 5.17
N ILE A 779 12.83 13.51 4.50
CA ILE A 779 12.91 14.57 3.48
C ILE A 779 12.17 15.81 3.93
N VAL A 780 12.78 16.96 3.68
CA VAL A 780 12.19 18.29 3.83
C VAL A 780 12.37 19.07 2.53
N ILE A 781 11.34 19.80 2.08
CA ILE A 781 11.39 20.61 0.86
C ILE A 781 11.77 22.06 1.18
N ALA A 782 12.84 22.54 0.56
CA ALA A 782 13.32 23.91 0.66
C ALA A 782 12.80 24.80 -0.48
N SER A 783 12.57 26.08 -0.20
CA SER A 783 12.06 27.06 -1.17
C SER A 783 13.07 27.34 -2.30
N LYS A 784 14.36 27.45 -1.95
CA LYS A 784 15.44 27.76 -2.90
C LYS A 784 16.08 26.49 -3.47
N PRO A 785 16.51 26.46 -4.75
CA PRO A 785 16.48 27.55 -5.73
C PRO A 785 15.12 27.72 -6.42
N GLU A 786 14.70 28.98 -6.60
CA GLU A 786 13.44 29.38 -7.24
C GLU A 786 13.35 28.91 -8.70
N GLY A 787 12.14 28.54 -9.16
CA GLY A 787 11.90 28.02 -10.51
C GLY A 787 12.39 26.59 -10.78
N SER A 788 13.06 25.95 -9.82
CA SER A 788 13.58 24.59 -10.00
C SER A 788 12.54 23.51 -9.67
N PRO A 789 12.44 22.40 -10.42
CA PRO A 789 11.51 21.32 -10.10
C PRO A 789 11.77 20.72 -8.70
N VAL A 790 10.71 20.53 -7.91
CA VAL A 790 10.75 19.96 -6.53
C VAL A 790 11.58 18.66 -6.51
N LEU A 791 11.39 17.81 -7.52
CA LEU A 791 12.00 16.50 -7.67
C LEU A 791 13.54 16.49 -7.74
N ARG A 792 14.19 17.61 -8.12
CA ARG A 792 15.61 17.61 -8.50
C ARG A 792 16.51 18.42 -7.56
N PHE A 793 16.03 19.51 -6.97
CA PHE A 793 16.93 20.47 -6.31
C PHE A 793 16.49 20.92 -4.91
N ARG A 794 15.21 20.76 -4.56
CA ARG A 794 14.65 21.32 -3.32
C ARG A 794 14.61 20.35 -2.13
N ALA A 795 14.80 19.05 -2.34
CA ALA A 795 14.68 18.03 -1.29
C ALA A 795 15.94 17.89 -0.42
N ILE A 796 15.88 18.30 0.85
CA ILE A 796 16.99 18.30 1.82
C ILE A 796 16.76 17.18 2.88
N PRO A 797 17.81 16.45 3.30
CA PRO A 797 17.71 15.52 4.44
C PRO A 797 17.51 16.28 5.76
N SER A 798 16.56 15.86 6.61
CA SER A 798 16.34 16.51 7.91
C SER A 798 17.55 16.41 8.86
N VAL A 799 18.38 15.37 8.70
CA VAL A 799 19.59 15.12 9.50
C VAL A 799 20.60 16.29 9.43
N ILE A 800 20.57 17.10 8.36
CA ILE A 800 21.49 18.24 8.24
C ILE A 800 21.29 19.29 9.34
N PHE A 801 20.07 19.41 9.88
CA PHE A 801 19.74 20.39 10.90
C PHE A 801 20.16 19.95 12.31
N GLN A 802 20.53 18.68 12.47
CA GLN A 802 21.14 18.15 13.71
C GLN A 802 22.68 18.17 13.65
N ALA A 803 23.26 18.51 12.49
CA ALA A 803 24.70 18.53 12.30
C ALA A 803 25.37 19.76 12.94
N GLU A 804 26.70 19.71 13.09
CA GLU A 804 27.50 20.84 13.56
C GLU A 804 27.21 22.10 12.70
N PRO A 805 27.01 23.29 13.29
CA PRO A 805 26.57 24.48 12.55
C PRO A 805 27.46 24.85 11.36
N SER A 806 28.77 24.60 11.47
CA SER A 806 29.76 24.80 10.40
C SER A 806 29.47 23.93 9.17
N VAL A 807 29.18 22.65 9.40
CA VAL A 807 28.88 21.64 8.38
C VAL A 807 27.50 21.90 7.77
N MET A 808 26.50 22.20 8.61
CA MET A 808 25.16 22.57 8.19
C MET A 808 25.18 23.74 7.20
N ARG A 809 25.88 24.83 7.54
CA ARG A 809 26.00 26.02 6.68
C ARG A 809 26.64 25.71 5.33
N HIS A 810 27.69 24.88 5.32
CA HIS A 810 28.38 24.50 4.08
C HIS A 810 27.45 23.75 3.11
N TYR A 811 26.80 22.69 3.58
CA TYR A 811 25.93 21.86 2.73
C TYR A 811 24.63 22.57 2.35
N LEU A 812 24.03 23.37 3.25
CA LEU A 812 22.85 24.17 2.93
C LEU A 812 23.14 25.18 1.82
N ARG A 813 24.27 25.90 1.86
CA ARG A 813 24.70 26.80 0.77
C ARG A 813 24.89 26.04 -0.56
N LYS A 814 25.53 24.86 -0.49
CA LYS A 814 25.76 24.00 -1.67
C LYS A 814 24.45 23.54 -2.30
N TRP A 815 23.50 23.08 -1.48
CA TRP A 815 22.24 22.48 -1.96
C TRP A 815 21.21 23.51 -2.39
N THR A 816 21.13 24.67 -1.72
CA THR A 816 20.27 25.80 -2.11
C THR A 816 20.86 26.61 -3.27
N LYS A 817 22.15 26.41 -3.59
CA LYS A 817 22.92 27.16 -4.60
C LYS A 817 22.98 28.67 -4.34
N CYS A 818 22.83 29.08 -3.08
CA CYS A 818 22.91 30.47 -2.66
C CYS A 818 24.12 30.64 -1.72
N SER A 819 25.17 31.31 -2.22
CA SER A 819 26.39 31.57 -1.45
C SER A 819 26.17 32.57 -0.29
N ASN A 820 25.14 33.41 -0.38
CA ASN A 820 24.82 34.49 0.57
C ASN A 820 23.54 34.20 1.38
N LEU A 821 23.45 33.04 2.06
CA LEU A 821 22.37 32.84 3.05
C LEU A 821 22.66 33.65 4.33
N THR A 822 21.76 34.56 4.67
CA THR A 822 21.81 35.43 5.86
C THR A 822 21.21 34.78 7.11
N SER A 823 20.08 34.07 6.97
CA SER A 823 19.46 33.28 8.04
C SER A 823 19.59 31.78 7.76
N TYR A 824 19.88 30.99 8.80
CA TYR A 824 19.94 29.52 8.75
C TYR A 824 18.76 28.88 9.49
N ASP A 825 17.76 29.70 9.82
CA ASP A 825 16.56 29.23 10.48
C ASP A 825 15.73 28.39 9.52
N ILE A 826 15.19 27.32 10.05
CA ILE A 826 14.47 26.29 9.30
C ILE A 826 13.29 26.91 8.55
N ARG A 827 12.59 27.84 9.22
CA ARG A 827 11.39 28.52 8.72
C ARG A 827 11.63 29.34 7.46
N ASP A 828 12.85 29.84 7.27
CA ASP A 828 13.22 30.61 6.07
C ASP A 828 13.66 29.70 4.91
N ILE A 829 14.13 28.49 5.24
CA ILE A 829 14.58 27.50 4.25
C ILE A 829 13.38 26.75 3.67
N LEU A 830 12.37 26.46 4.50
CA LEU A 830 11.18 25.69 4.12
C LEU A 830 10.36 26.33 3.00
N ASP A 831 9.84 25.49 2.11
CA ASP A 831 8.88 25.88 1.08
C ASP A 831 7.43 25.82 1.61
N TRP A 832 7.00 26.87 2.30
CA TRP A 832 5.62 26.95 2.83
C TRP A 832 4.53 26.83 1.74
N PRO A 833 4.64 27.50 0.57
CA PRO A 833 3.68 27.32 -0.52
C PRO A 833 3.50 25.86 -0.94
N TYR A 834 4.57 25.07 -1.02
CA TYR A 834 4.48 23.64 -1.32
C TYR A 834 3.63 22.87 -0.30
N TYR A 835 3.85 23.10 1.00
CA TYR A 835 3.06 22.41 2.04
C TYR A 835 1.61 22.89 2.09
N ILE A 836 1.37 24.19 1.85
CA ILE A 836 0.02 24.76 1.73
C ILE A 836 -0.72 24.15 0.55
N GLU A 837 -0.09 24.01 -0.62
CA GLU A 837 -0.69 23.37 -1.79
C GLU A 837 -1.00 21.89 -1.51
N ARG A 838 -0.11 21.18 -0.81
CA ARG A 838 -0.32 19.77 -0.43
C ARG A 838 -1.46 19.60 0.56
N LEU A 839 -1.56 20.44 1.59
CA LEU A 839 -2.68 20.42 2.55
C LEU A 839 -3.98 20.86 1.87
N GLY A 840 -3.96 21.95 1.10
CA GLY A 840 -5.09 22.42 0.30
C GLY A 840 -5.58 21.36 -0.68
N SER A 841 -4.67 20.54 -1.22
CA SER A 841 -5.03 19.37 -2.03
C SER A 841 -5.80 18.30 -1.26
N ALA A 842 -5.45 18.06 0.01
CA ALA A 842 -6.17 17.12 0.86
C ALA A 842 -7.55 17.69 1.25
N ILE A 843 -7.61 18.98 1.62
CA ILE A 843 -8.84 19.71 1.93
C ILE A 843 -9.80 19.69 0.74
N GLN A 844 -9.31 19.93 -0.49
CA GLN A 844 -10.14 19.88 -1.70
C GLN A 844 -10.77 18.50 -1.90
N LYS A 845 -9.98 17.45 -1.78
CA LYS A 845 -10.44 16.07 -2.00
C LYS A 845 -11.45 15.60 -0.93
N ILE A 846 -11.27 16.00 0.33
CA ILE A 846 -12.03 15.47 1.47
C ILE A 846 -13.23 16.36 1.85
N ILE A 847 -13.09 17.68 1.74
CA ILE A 847 -14.06 18.65 2.25
C ILE A 847 -14.71 19.42 1.10
N THR A 848 -13.94 20.24 0.36
CA THR A 848 -14.55 21.29 -0.48
C THR A 848 -15.22 20.75 -1.74
N ILE A 849 -14.59 19.80 -2.46
CA ILE A 849 -15.20 19.20 -3.66
C ILE A 849 -16.41 18.34 -3.29
N PRO A 850 -16.35 17.45 -2.27
CA PRO A 850 -17.53 16.72 -1.82
C PRO A 850 -18.68 17.64 -1.35
N ALA A 851 -18.39 18.72 -0.62
CA ALA A 851 -19.38 19.71 -0.20
C ALA A 851 -20.13 20.32 -1.39
N ALA A 852 -19.39 20.79 -2.40
CA ALA A 852 -19.96 21.37 -3.61
C ALA A 852 -20.80 20.35 -4.41
N LEU A 853 -20.39 19.08 -4.47
CA LEU A 853 -21.14 18.02 -5.14
C LEU A 853 -22.45 17.68 -4.41
N GLN A 854 -22.50 17.82 -3.08
CA GLN A 854 -23.71 17.67 -2.28
C GLN A 854 -24.57 18.95 -2.21
N GLY A 855 -24.14 20.05 -2.86
CA GLY A 855 -24.89 21.31 -2.93
C GLY A 855 -24.65 22.27 -1.76
N VAL A 856 -23.61 22.04 -0.97
CA VAL A 856 -23.17 22.96 0.10
C VAL A 856 -22.18 23.97 -0.48
N SER A 857 -22.27 25.23 -0.04
CA SER A 857 -21.32 26.28 -0.41
C SER A 857 -19.91 25.96 0.10
N ASN A 858 -18.87 26.58 -0.46
CA ASN A 858 -17.49 26.28 -0.07
C ASN A 858 -17.28 26.55 1.43
N PRO A 859 -17.06 25.52 2.27
CA PRO A 859 -16.96 25.72 3.71
C PRO A 859 -15.57 26.26 4.13
N VAL A 860 -14.56 26.20 3.24
CA VAL A 860 -13.21 26.74 3.48
C VAL A 860 -12.84 27.72 2.35
N PRO A 861 -13.22 29.02 2.47
CA PRO A 861 -13.00 30.01 1.41
C PRO A 861 -11.54 30.23 1.04
N ARG A 862 -10.61 30.01 1.98
CA ARG A 862 -9.16 30.16 1.78
C ARG A 862 -8.58 29.18 0.75
N VAL A 863 -9.27 28.06 0.52
CA VAL A 863 -8.90 27.06 -0.48
C VAL A 863 -9.94 27.10 -1.61
N PRO A 864 -9.63 27.74 -2.75
CA PRO A 864 -10.58 27.84 -3.85
C PRO A 864 -10.85 26.47 -4.48
N HIS A 865 -12.03 26.32 -5.10
CA HIS A 865 -12.34 25.15 -5.91
C HIS A 865 -11.49 25.11 -7.18
N PRO A 866 -11.26 23.92 -7.77
CA PRO A 866 -10.71 23.81 -9.11
C PRO A 866 -11.58 24.55 -10.14
N ASP A 867 -10.96 25.10 -11.19
CA ASP A 867 -11.63 25.94 -12.19
C ASP A 867 -12.86 25.29 -12.82
N TRP A 868 -12.81 23.99 -13.11
CA TRP A 868 -13.93 23.26 -13.71
C TRP A 868 -15.16 23.19 -12.78
N LEU A 869 -14.93 23.03 -11.48
CA LEU A 869 -16.01 22.96 -10.49
C LEU A 869 -16.62 24.33 -10.27
N HIS A 870 -15.78 25.38 -10.25
CA HIS A 870 -16.26 26.75 -10.15
C HIS A 870 -17.12 27.14 -11.36
N LYS A 871 -16.69 26.82 -12.58
CA LYS A 871 -17.48 27.00 -13.81
C LYS A 871 -18.82 26.28 -13.72
N ARG A 872 -18.83 25.02 -13.26
CA ARG A 872 -20.06 24.23 -13.13
C ARG A 872 -21.03 24.75 -12.06
N LEU A 873 -20.50 25.34 -10.98
CA LEU A 873 -21.33 26.00 -9.96
C LEU A 873 -21.95 27.27 -10.53
N ILE A 874 -21.17 28.09 -11.24
CA ILE A 874 -21.66 29.30 -11.92
C ILE A 874 -22.77 28.95 -12.91
N GLU A 875 -22.59 27.93 -13.76
CA GLU A 875 -23.61 27.45 -14.70
C GLU A 875 -24.92 26.99 -14.01
N LYS A 876 -24.84 26.48 -12.78
CA LYS A 876 -26.02 26.08 -12.01
C LYS A 876 -26.73 27.26 -11.34
N THR A 877 -25.97 28.25 -10.89
CA THR A 877 -26.49 29.45 -10.23
C THR A 877 -26.94 30.52 -11.22
N ASP A 878 -26.52 30.42 -12.48
CA ASP A 878 -26.91 31.36 -13.52
C ASP A 878 -28.39 31.21 -13.87
N ILE A 879 -29.14 32.29 -13.67
CA ILE A 879 -30.57 32.38 -13.96
C ILE A 879 -30.77 32.41 -15.48
N MET A 880 -29.78 32.89 -16.24
CA MET A 880 -29.80 33.02 -17.69
C MET A 880 -28.96 31.92 -18.34
N LYS A 881 -29.55 30.72 -18.49
CA LYS A 881 -28.89 29.60 -19.18
C LYS A 881 -28.66 29.94 -20.66
N GLN A 882 -27.42 30.20 -21.04
CA GLN A 882 -27.02 30.28 -22.45
C GLN A 882 -27.21 28.88 -23.08
N LYS A 883 -28.27 28.70 -23.88
CA LYS A 883 -28.53 27.44 -24.60
C LYS A 883 -27.44 27.25 -25.65
N ARG A 884 -26.91 26.03 -25.78
CA ARG A 884 -26.02 25.72 -26.92
C ARG A 884 -26.79 25.95 -28.21
N ILE A 885 -26.13 26.52 -29.23
CA ILE A 885 -26.73 26.70 -30.57
C ILE A 885 -27.30 25.36 -31.10
N THR A 886 -26.66 24.23 -30.78
CA THR A 886 -27.16 22.89 -31.12
C THR A 886 -28.50 22.53 -30.49
N ASP A 887 -28.78 23.01 -29.28
CA ASP A 887 -30.04 22.72 -28.57
C ASP A 887 -31.18 23.58 -29.15
N LEU A 888 -30.87 24.77 -29.66
CA LEU A 888 -31.81 25.64 -30.39
C LEU A 888 -32.26 25.03 -31.73
N PHE A 889 -31.45 24.16 -32.34
CA PHE A 889 -31.77 23.45 -33.59
C PHE A 889 -32.27 22.01 -33.38
N SER A 890 -32.49 21.58 -32.13
CA SER A 890 -33.09 20.27 -31.86
C SER A 890 -34.58 20.26 -32.26
N LYS A 891 -35.00 19.22 -32.98
CA LYS A 891 -36.36 19.11 -33.53
C LYS A 891 -37.39 18.99 -32.40
N MET A 892 -38.21 20.03 -32.20
CA MET A 892 -39.28 20.04 -31.20
C MET A 892 -40.21 18.82 -31.32
N SER A 893 -40.64 18.28 -30.19
CA SER A 893 -41.61 17.18 -30.13
C SER A 893 -43.02 17.65 -30.50
N LYS A 894 -43.85 16.76 -31.06
CA LYS A 894 -45.22 17.09 -31.50
C LYS A 894 -46.09 17.68 -30.38
N SER A 895 -45.88 17.20 -29.14
CA SER A 895 -46.61 17.63 -27.94
C SER A 895 -46.32 19.08 -27.54
N GLU A 896 -45.10 19.59 -27.78
CA GLU A 896 -44.73 20.96 -27.40
C GLU A 896 -45.22 22.00 -28.42
N ARG A 897 -45.51 21.57 -29.66
CA ARG A 897 -46.06 22.42 -30.72
C ARG A 897 -47.53 22.76 -30.47
N GLU A 898 -48.30 21.80 -29.95
CA GLU A 898 -49.71 21.99 -29.63
C GLU A 898 -49.90 22.90 -28.41
N ALA A 899 -49.02 22.81 -27.42
CA ALA A 899 -49.06 23.66 -26.22
C ALA A 899 -48.79 25.15 -26.52
N LYS A 900 -47.86 25.46 -27.46
CA LYS A 900 -47.54 26.85 -27.83
C LYS A 900 -48.61 27.53 -28.68
N ASN A 901 -49.28 26.78 -29.57
CA ASN A 901 -50.38 27.33 -30.36
C ASN A 901 -51.57 27.75 -29.49
N LEU A 902 -51.82 27.04 -28.39
CA LEU A 902 -52.87 27.38 -27.42
C LEU A 902 -52.55 28.64 -26.59
N THR A 903 -51.26 28.93 -26.35
CA THR A 903 -50.84 30.14 -25.63
C THR A 903 -50.84 31.38 -26.53
N GLU A 904 -50.45 31.26 -27.80
CA GLU A 904 -50.42 32.39 -28.75
C GLU A 904 -51.82 32.90 -29.10
N ILE A 905 -52.83 32.01 -29.17
CA ILE A 905 -54.23 32.41 -29.37
C ILE A 905 -54.78 33.20 -28.16
N ARG A 906 -54.27 32.92 -26.95
CA ARG A 906 -54.70 33.59 -25.71
C ARG A 906 -54.11 34.99 -25.54
N GLU A 907 -52.90 35.22 -26.02
CA GLU A 907 -52.22 36.53 -25.92
C GLU A 907 -52.68 37.52 -26.99
N ALA A 908 -53.15 37.05 -28.15
CA ALA A 908 -53.69 37.90 -29.21
C ALA A 908 -55.05 38.55 -28.85
N ALA A 909 -55.83 37.95 -27.94
CA ALA A 909 -57.12 38.48 -27.52
C ALA A 909 -57.01 39.66 -26.52
N ASN A 910 -55.88 39.82 -25.84
CA ASN A 910 -55.72 40.77 -24.71
C ASN A 910 -55.09 42.12 -25.08
N LYS A 911 -54.67 42.36 -26.33
CA LYS A 911 -53.95 43.59 -26.74
C LYS A 911 -54.82 44.69 -27.39
N ASN A 912 -56.14 44.54 -27.42
CA ASN A 912 -57.04 45.51 -28.07
C ASN A 912 -57.55 46.66 -27.18
N ASN A 913 -56.95 46.95 -26.02
CA ASN A 913 -57.37 48.12 -25.23
C ASN A 913 -56.20 48.98 -24.71
N ALA A 914 -56.22 50.24 -25.14
CA ALA A 914 -55.66 51.47 -24.56
C ALA A 914 -54.21 51.89 -24.90
N ASN A 915 -54.12 52.84 -25.84
CA ASN A 915 -53.17 53.98 -25.86
C ASN A 915 -53.42 54.86 -24.61
N GLU A 916 -52.51 55.69 -24.06
CA GLU A 916 -51.88 56.88 -24.66
C GLU A 916 -50.86 57.56 -23.67
N ALA A 917 -49.85 58.25 -24.24
CA ALA A 917 -49.07 59.41 -23.75
C ALA A 917 -47.82 59.29 -22.82
N ASP A 918 -46.61 59.37 -23.42
CA ASP A 918 -45.59 60.48 -23.41
C ASP A 918 -45.04 61.07 -22.08
N VAL A 919 -43.74 61.45 -21.87
CA VAL A 919 -42.60 61.78 -22.76
C VAL A 919 -41.25 61.96 -21.98
N MET A 920 -40.12 61.85 -22.73
CA MET A 920 -38.81 62.56 -22.64
C MET A 920 -37.47 61.83 -22.28
N GLU A 921 -36.78 61.30 -23.32
CA GLU A 921 -35.48 61.73 -23.94
C GLU A 921 -34.23 62.10 -23.06
N ILE A 922 -32.93 61.78 -23.31
CA ILE A 922 -32.04 61.45 -24.47
C ILE A 922 -30.70 60.81 -23.91
N PRO A 923 -29.64 60.35 -24.65
CA PRO A 923 -29.48 59.61 -25.91
C PRO A 923 -28.70 58.26 -25.80
N SER A 924 -28.90 57.47 -26.85
CA SER A 924 -28.19 56.27 -27.33
C SER A 924 -26.79 56.50 -27.93
N LYS A 925 -25.97 55.44 -27.93
CA LYS A 925 -25.23 54.96 -29.14
C LYS A 925 -24.71 53.53 -28.95
N GLU A 926 -25.29 52.61 -29.71
CA GLU A 926 -24.77 51.28 -30.06
C GLU A 926 -23.70 51.41 -31.15
N GLN A 927 -22.80 50.43 -31.27
CA GLN A 927 -22.77 49.54 -32.45
C GLN A 927 -21.65 48.48 -32.38
N GLU A 928 -22.00 47.35 -32.98
CA GLU A 928 -21.28 46.10 -33.20
C GLU A 928 -20.05 46.24 -34.12
N ILE A 929 -19.29 45.15 -34.30
CA ILE A 929 -18.97 44.55 -35.61
C ILE A 929 -18.21 43.23 -35.42
N GLU A 930 -18.61 42.24 -36.23
CA GLU A 930 -18.02 40.92 -36.44
C GLU A 930 -17.12 40.90 -37.70
N GLU A 931 -16.04 40.10 -37.62
CA GLU A 931 -15.44 39.20 -38.64
C GLU A 931 -14.81 39.60 -40.03
N LEU A 932 -13.67 38.91 -40.29
CA LEU A 932 -13.17 38.25 -41.53
C LEU A 932 -12.07 38.86 -42.48
N ILE A 933 -10.97 38.07 -42.62
CA ILE A 933 -10.13 37.71 -43.81
C ILE A 933 -8.86 38.53 -44.23
N SER A 934 -7.70 37.86 -44.06
CA SER A 934 -6.50 37.64 -44.92
C SER A 934 -5.90 38.69 -45.90
N SER A 935 -4.59 38.96 -45.75
CA SER A 935 -3.45 38.45 -46.59
C SER A 935 -2.33 39.45 -47.02
N LYS A 936 -1.06 38.95 -46.90
CA LYS A 936 0.19 39.16 -47.70
C LYS A 936 1.17 40.35 -47.49
N LYS A 937 2.44 39.93 -47.20
CA LYS A 937 3.78 40.31 -47.78
C LYS A 937 4.31 41.77 -47.55
N THR A 938 5.58 42.09 -47.28
CA THR A 938 6.91 41.61 -47.75
C THR A 938 8.09 42.08 -46.84
N ASN A 939 9.14 41.24 -46.77
CA ASN A 939 10.62 41.37 -46.58
C ASN A 939 11.34 42.76 -46.67
N PRO A 940 12.58 42.95 -46.10
CA PRO A 940 13.82 42.38 -46.68
C PRO A 940 15.08 42.06 -45.79
N THR A 941 15.82 41.04 -46.26
CA THR A 941 17.30 40.86 -46.48
C THR A 941 18.37 40.75 -45.36
N ASN A 942 19.25 39.75 -45.55
CA ASN A 942 20.56 39.45 -44.91
C ASN A 942 21.65 40.53 -45.09
N PRO A 943 22.78 40.52 -44.33
CA PRO A 943 24.02 39.91 -44.86
C PRO A 943 25.04 39.27 -43.86
N ILE A 944 25.64 38.16 -44.31
CA ILE A 944 27.06 37.70 -44.42
C ILE A 944 28.24 38.38 -43.63
N ILE A 945 29.03 37.54 -42.95
CA ILE A 945 30.52 37.46 -42.71
C ILE A 945 31.37 38.72 -42.41
N LYS A 946 32.12 38.73 -41.27
CA LYS A 946 33.58 39.00 -41.20
C LYS A 946 34.26 38.72 -39.84
N LYS A 947 35.53 38.28 -39.95
CA LYS A 947 36.56 37.99 -38.93
C LYS A 947 37.23 39.26 -38.36
N LEU A 948 38.12 39.02 -37.38
CA LEU A 948 39.23 39.85 -36.84
C LEU A 948 38.84 40.79 -35.67
N SER A 949 39.66 41.05 -34.64
CA SER A 949 40.89 40.48 -34.07
C SER A 949 41.32 41.40 -32.91
N THR A 950 42.00 40.85 -31.89
CA THR A 950 42.97 41.53 -30.99
C THR A 950 42.48 42.69 -30.10
N THR A 951 42.78 42.66 -28.80
CA THR A 951 43.99 43.36 -28.30
C THR A 951 44.51 42.83 -26.96
N LYS A 952 45.82 42.56 -26.93
CA LYS A 952 46.68 42.50 -25.75
C LYS A 952 46.99 43.93 -25.26
N LYS A 953 47.07 44.14 -23.94
CA LYS A 953 48.06 44.99 -23.22
C LYS A 953 47.91 44.69 -21.71
N ARG A 954 48.85 44.02 -21.00
CA ARG A 954 50.12 44.51 -20.40
C ARG A 954 49.90 45.81 -19.60
N ARG A 955 50.43 46.05 -18.38
CA ARG A 955 51.31 45.37 -17.40
C ARG A 955 51.43 46.37 -16.24
N SER A 956 51.51 45.96 -14.98
CA SER A 956 52.41 46.60 -14.01
C SER A 956 52.48 45.82 -12.69
N SER A 957 53.68 45.33 -12.40
CA SER A 957 54.19 44.95 -11.08
C SER A 957 54.42 46.19 -10.21
N PRO A 958 54.44 46.02 -8.88
CA PRO A 958 55.66 46.34 -8.15
C PRO A 958 56.17 45.14 -7.33
N GLN A 959 57.44 44.80 -7.52
CA GLN A 959 58.29 44.18 -6.49
C GLN A 959 58.45 45.19 -5.33
N GLY A 960 58.59 44.84 -4.07
CA GLY A 960 58.63 43.57 -3.36
C GLY A 960 58.91 43.85 -1.87
N ARG A 961 58.67 42.87 -0.99
CA ARG A 961 59.43 42.65 0.26
C ARG A 961 58.97 41.35 0.94
N ASN A 962 59.93 40.43 1.04
CA ASN A 962 60.15 39.42 2.07
C ASN A 962 59.28 38.15 2.11
N ALA A 963 59.98 37.08 2.49
CA ALA A 963 59.63 35.67 2.40
C ALA A 963 58.78 35.19 3.60
N SER A 964 58.26 33.95 3.46
CA SER A 964 57.34 33.20 4.34
C SER A 964 55.88 33.63 4.16
N THR A 965 54.89 32.81 3.77
CA THR A 965 54.61 31.40 4.03
C THR A 965 53.64 30.93 2.93
N LYS A 966 53.80 29.71 2.37
CA LYS A 966 52.77 29.15 1.45
C LYS A 966 51.57 28.71 2.28
N ASP A 967 50.56 29.56 2.39
CA ASP A 967 49.22 29.15 2.86
C ASP A 967 48.55 28.33 1.75
N ASN A 968 48.61 27.01 1.89
CA ASN A 968 47.77 26.12 1.09
C ASN A 968 46.35 26.18 1.63
N ASP A 969 45.41 26.60 0.80
CA ASP A 969 43.97 26.60 1.08
C ASP A 969 43.48 25.14 1.28
N PHE A 970 43.26 24.73 2.53
CA PHE A 970 42.88 23.35 2.93
C PHE A 970 41.40 23.01 2.67
N SER A 971 40.66 23.91 2.02
CA SER A 971 39.26 23.73 1.61
C SER A 971 39.09 22.88 0.32
N LYS A 972 40.17 22.70 -0.45
CA LYS A 972 40.18 21.97 -1.74
C LYS A 972 40.47 20.48 -1.58
N SER A 973 39.99 19.68 -2.52
CA SER A 973 40.24 18.22 -2.53
C SER A 973 41.73 17.94 -2.76
N TRP A 974 42.28 16.89 -2.13
CA TRP A 974 43.68 16.49 -2.35
C TRP A 974 44.00 16.24 -3.83
N ARG A 975 42.98 15.87 -4.63
CA ARG A 975 43.10 15.64 -6.08
C ARG A 975 43.23 16.93 -6.89
N GLU A 976 42.69 18.05 -6.41
CA GLU A 976 42.86 19.39 -7.01
C GLU A 976 44.21 20.02 -6.65
N VAL A 977 44.77 19.67 -5.48
CA VAL A 977 46.04 20.21 -4.98
C VAL A 977 47.26 19.40 -5.46
N LEU A 978 47.14 18.07 -5.54
CA LEU A 978 48.23 17.16 -5.90
C LEU A 978 48.12 16.59 -7.33
N GLY A 979 46.99 16.77 -8.01
CA GLY A 979 46.72 16.17 -9.33
C GLY A 979 46.35 14.68 -9.26
N ASP A 980 46.23 14.05 -10.44
CA ASP A 980 45.91 12.63 -10.54
C ASP A 980 47.08 11.72 -10.11
N PRO A 981 46.80 10.58 -9.45
CA PRO A 981 47.84 9.69 -8.96
C PRO A 981 48.64 9.06 -10.12
N PRO A 982 49.98 8.97 -10.02
CA PRO A 982 50.78 8.24 -10.98
C PRO A 982 50.40 6.75 -10.98
N ALA A 983 50.44 6.10 -12.15
CA ALA A 983 50.12 4.68 -12.29
C ALA A 983 51.13 3.79 -11.52
N TYR A 984 50.65 2.65 -11.00
CA TYR A 984 51.49 1.65 -10.34
C TYR A 984 52.29 0.90 -11.42
N GLY A 985 53.49 1.40 -11.73
CA GLY A 985 54.35 0.86 -12.78
C GLY A 985 55.48 -0.03 -12.25
N SER A 986 55.93 -0.99 -13.06
CA SER A 986 56.81 -2.11 -12.69
C SER A 986 58.26 -1.77 -12.36
N THR A 987 58.66 -0.50 -12.41
CA THR A 987 60.04 -0.05 -12.17
C THR A 987 60.20 0.60 -10.80
N LYS A 988 61.37 0.41 -10.16
CA LYS A 988 61.69 1.00 -8.84
C LYS A 988 61.50 2.52 -8.79
N GLU A 989 61.76 3.22 -9.88
CA GLU A 989 61.59 4.68 -9.97
C GLU A 989 60.13 5.12 -10.01
N GLN A 990 59.26 4.35 -10.68
CA GLN A 990 57.82 4.60 -10.71
C GLN A 990 57.19 4.28 -9.36
N HIS A 991 57.64 3.21 -8.68
CA HIS A 991 57.25 2.92 -7.29
C HIS A 991 57.65 4.05 -6.33
N SER A 992 58.87 4.58 -6.45
CA SER A 992 59.31 5.71 -5.61
C SER A 992 58.46 6.95 -5.83
N LYS A 993 58.12 7.28 -7.09
CA LYS A 993 57.24 8.41 -7.42
C LYS A 993 55.82 8.22 -6.88
N TRP A 994 55.28 7.01 -6.94
CA TRP A 994 53.98 6.66 -6.35
C TRP A 994 53.97 6.73 -4.82
N LEU A 995 55.02 6.23 -4.17
CA LEU A 995 55.19 6.31 -2.71
C LEU A 995 55.34 7.75 -2.22
N ILE A 996 56.09 8.59 -2.95
CA ILE A 996 56.23 10.02 -2.63
C ILE A 996 54.87 10.72 -2.76
N PHE A 997 54.11 10.41 -3.82
CA PHE A 997 52.74 10.93 -3.97
C PHE A 997 51.82 10.51 -2.80
N LEU A 998 51.87 9.24 -2.38
CA LEU A 998 51.07 8.76 -1.24
C LEU A 998 51.49 9.40 0.08
N LYS A 999 52.79 9.55 0.35
CA LYS A 999 53.29 10.26 1.53
C LYS A 999 52.81 11.71 1.54
N ASN A 1000 52.82 12.38 0.39
CA ASN A 1000 52.31 13.74 0.25
C ASN A 1000 50.80 13.79 0.48
N LYS A 1001 50.03 12.86 -0.08
CA LYS A 1001 48.58 12.73 0.16
C LYS A 1001 48.25 12.50 1.63
N TRP A 1002 48.91 11.55 2.30
CA TRP A 1002 48.69 11.28 3.72
C TRP A 1002 49.09 12.47 4.59
N SER A 1003 50.19 13.14 4.27
CA SER A 1003 50.63 14.36 4.99
C SER A 1003 49.60 15.49 4.85
N PHE A 1004 49.00 15.67 3.67
CA PHE A 1004 47.96 16.65 3.42
C PHE A 1004 46.68 16.30 4.20
N GLN A 1005 46.25 15.03 4.19
CA GLN A 1005 45.09 14.55 4.94
C GLN A 1005 45.30 14.63 6.47
N LEU A 1006 46.50 14.34 6.97
CA LEU A 1006 46.86 14.50 8.38
C LEU A 1006 46.82 15.97 8.81
N ARG A 1007 47.35 16.88 7.97
CA ARG A 1007 47.31 18.32 8.22
C ARG A 1007 45.87 18.85 8.20
N GLN A 1008 45.06 18.42 7.23
CA GLN A 1008 43.63 18.76 7.15
C GLN A 1008 42.86 18.26 8.39
N LYS A 1009 43.11 17.02 8.85
CA LYS A 1009 42.55 16.50 10.12
C LYS A 1009 43.04 17.29 11.34
N SER A 1010 44.30 17.74 11.36
CA SER A 1010 44.85 18.54 12.47
C SER A 1010 44.27 19.94 12.51
N GLU A 1011 44.07 20.58 11.34
CA GLU A 1011 43.42 21.88 11.20
C GLU A 1011 41.94 21.80 11.60
N LEU A 1012 41.22 20.76 11.18
CA LEU A 1012 39.86 20.48 11.66
C LEU A 1012 39.80 20.27 13.18
N LYS A 1013 40.79 19.60 13.78
CA LYS A 1013 40.91 19.47 15.24
C LYS A 1013 41.25 20.80 15.94
N LYS A 1014 42.07 21.65 15.33
CA LYS A 1014 42.42 22.99 15.85
C LYS A 1014 41.24 23.96 15.74
N LEU A 1015 40.48 23.91 14.65
CA LEU A 1015 39.24 24.66 14.46
C LEU A 1015 38.18 24.20 15.48
N ARG A 1016 38.05 22.89 15.74
CA ARG A 1016 37.23 22.35 16.84
C ARG A 1016 37.70 22.83 18.22
N LYS A 1017 39.02 22.90 18.48
CA LYS A 1017 39.55 23.44 19.74
C LYS A 1017 39.36 24.96 19.88
N ARG A 1018 39.32 25.71 18.77
CA ARG A 1018 39.03 27.15 18.76
C ARG A 1018 37.54 27.43 18.97
N SER A 1019 36.63 26.67 18.33
CA SER A 1019 35.19 26.84 18.59
C SER A 1019 34.80 26.38 20.00
N LEU A 1020 35.44 25.34 20.54
CA LEU A 1020 35.28 25.01 21.97
C LEU A 1020 35.74 26.15 22.89
N ARG A 1021 36.75 26.93 22.49
CA ARG A 1021 37.28 28.03 23.31
C ARG A 1021 36.35 29.26 23.31
N GLU A 1022 35.56 29.44 22.25
CA GLU A 1022 34.53 30.49 22.16
C GLU A 1022 33.21 30.07 22.87
N GLU A 1023 32.89 28.77 22.95
CA GLU A 1023 31.75 28.26 23.74
C GLU A 1023 32.04 28.17 25.26
N ILE A 1024 33.30 27.95 25.66
CA ILE A 1024 33.71 27.76 27.07
C ILE A 1024 33.70 29.07 27.90
N GLU A 1025 33.56 30.25 27.29
CA GLU A 1025 33.38 31.50 28.05
C GLU A 1025 31.95 31.71 28.61
N SER A 1026 30.99 30.83 28.31
CA SER A 1026 29.59 30.98 28.76
C SER A 1026 29.11 29.99 29.83
N VAL A 1027 29.81 28.88 30.10
CA VAL A 1027 29.46 27.99 31.23
C VAL A 1027 30.71 27.30 31.78
N ALA A 1028 31.15 27.70 32.97
CA ALA A 1028 32.24 27.06 33.68
C ALA A 1028 31.77 25.85 34.54
N LYS A 1029 32.66 24.84 34.57
CA LYS A 1029 32.73 23.64 35.44
C LYS A 1029 32.02 22.36 34.97
N ARG A 1030 32.74 21.50 34.24
CA ARG A 1030 33.23 20.18 34.72
C ARG A 1030 34.14 19.51 33.69
N LYS A 1031 35.01 18.63 34.20
CA LYS A 1031 36.26 18.15 33.62
C LYS A 1031 36.11 17.42 32.27
N LEU A 1032 36.97 17.77 31.32
CA LEU A 1032 37.25 17.00 30.11
C LEU A 1032 38.09 15.76 30.47
N ASN A 1033 37.67 14.59 29.99
CA ASN A 1033 38.61 13.60 29.48
C ASN A 1033 38.00 12.77 28.34
N ASN A 1034 38.81 12.67 27.28
CA ASN A 1034 38.88 11.68 26.21
C ASN A 1034 37.88 11.60 25.04
N THR A 1035 38.50 11.55 23.87
CA THR A 1035 37.97 11.36 22.52
C THR A 1035 37.98 9.87 22.13
N GLY A 1036 36.86 9.32 21.62
CA GLY A 1036 36.83 8.08 20.80
C GLY A 1036 36.84 8.44 19.29
N ALA A 1037 37.18 7.60 18.32
CA ALA A 1037 37.61 6.19 18.19
C ALA A 1037 38.51 6.07 16.90
N PRO A 1038 39.10 4.92 16.50
CA PRO A 1038 38.41 3.64 16.25
C PRO A 1038 39.05 2.44 16.96
N THR A 1039 38.22 1.64 17.61
CA THR A 1039 38.55 0.37 18.26
C THR A 1039 38.20 -0.79 17.31
N SER A 1040 39.22 -1.43 16.76
CA SER A 1040 39.12 -2.80 16.24
C SER A 1040 40.50 -3.48 16.15
N GLY A 1041 41.30 -3.34 17.21
CA GLY A 1041 42.61 -3.99 17.33
C GLY A 1041 43.49 -3.57 18.53
N LEU A 1042 42.96 -2.82 19.49
CA LEU A 1042 43.71 -2.20 20.59
C LEU A 1042 43.39 -2.76 21.99
N ASP A 1043 42.54 -3.79 22.11
CA ASP A 1043 42.03 -4.28 23.41
C ASP A 1043 43.13 -4.76 24.34
N SER A 1044 44.17 -5.44 23.85
CA SER A 1044 45.26 -5.92 24.71
C SER A 1044 46.11 -4.78 25.28
N PHE A 1045 46.22 -3.65 24.56
CA PHE A 1045 46.98 -2.48 25.01
C PHE A 1045 46.17 -1.63 26.00
N VAL A 1046 44.86 -1.50 25.76
CA VAL A 1046 43.96 -0.79 26.67
C VAL A 1046 43.74 -1.59 27.96
N GLN A 1047 43.59 -2.92 27.90
CA GLN A 1047 43.47 -3.76 29.10
C GLN A 1047 44.70 -3.68 30.01
N ARG A 1048 45.92 -3.66 29.43
CA ARG A 1048 47.16 -3.40 30.19
C ARG A 1048 47.16 -2.00 30.82
N SER A 1049 46.63 -1.01 30.12
CA SER A 1049 46.55 0.38 30.61
C SER A 1049 45.49 0.55 31.71
N VAL A 1050 44.38 -0.20 31.66
CA VAL A 1050 43.31 -0.20 32.66
C VAL A 1050 43.77 -0.89 33.96
N CYS A 1051 44.54 -1.97 33.88
CA CYS A 1051 45.15 -2.58 35.07
C CYS A 1051 46.08 -1.59 35.79
N ASN A 1052 46.90 -0.86 35.03
CA ASN A 1052 47.80 0.16 35.60
C ASN A 1052 47.07 1.39 36.18
N LEU A 1053 45.81 1.63 35.81
CA LEU A 1053 45.01 2.76 36.30
C LEU A 1053 44.50 2.56 37.73
N PHE A 1054 44.28 1.31 38.18
CA PHE A 1054 43.87 1.02 39.55
C PHE A 1054 44.97 1.29 40.59
N GLU A 1055 46.23 1.36 40.17
CA GLU A 1055 47.38 1.66 41.04
C GLU A 1055 47.73 3.17 41.11
N LEU A 1056 47.04 4.02 40.35
CA LEU A 1056 47.34 5.45 40.27
C LEU A 1056 46.52 6.28 41.27
N THR A 1057 47.14 6.68 42.38
CA THR A 1057 46.62 7.78 43.22
C THR A 1057 46.63 9.08 42.43
N TRP A 1058 45.52 9.83 42.40
CA TRP A 1058 45.42 11.13 41.71
C TRP A 1058 46.48 12.10 42.22
N LYS A 1059 47.43 12.48 41.37
CA LYS A 1059 48.57 13.33 41.79
C LYS A 1059 48.30 14.83 41.66
N ILE A 1060 47.37 15.28 40.79
CA ILE A 1060 46.98 16.70 40.64
C ILE A 1060 45.52 16.77 40.15
N VAL A 1061 44.72 17.69 40.73
CA VAL A 1061 43.28 17.91 40.44
C VAL A 1061 43.06 18.82 39.25
#